data_AF-A0A2G8L4V8-F1
#
_entry.id   AF-A0A2G8L4V8-F1
#
_cell.length_a   1.000
_cell.length_b   1.000
_cell.length_c   1.000
_cell.angle_alpha   90.00
_cell.angle_beta   90.00
_cell.angle_gamma   90.00
#
_symmetry.space_group_name_H-M   'P 1'
#
loop_
_entity.id
_entity.type
_entity.pdbx_description
1 polymer ?
#
loop_
_entity_poly.entity_id
_entity_poly.type
_entity_poly.pdbx_seq_one_letter_code
_entity_poly.pdbx_strand_id
1 'polypeptide(L)'
;ESGSGSGSGDTLWQGITTTPSEIWSGSGSGDSPLQGITTTPSLTSTNPEPWIHSINVETTITARYVSTTVITEIENQASVSQDSDFRFRLSKGAFISDFFMVIKGRVYQTVLREKEESQKAYNEAKRQGLTACQVTQSINDLLKFETSVNLLPNTTATIHLSFQEILRRENGVFQHKINIFPKRVVQSFRADVYITEPQGISFANISWEQDDSLNTDFLYDALTVNRLSDTKVHAWFNPSDEDQEGLSEMGLKGDLVITYDVERDSGAGHIEVVNGYFVHHISPEGLPITPKNVIFVIDISGSMNDQDGANIYGSKIAQTKLAMASIIDQIREFDHFNIICFSDSITRWNTAVVEATSGNKLAAKQFVNGLRADGDADMHGGLMDAIIRLKELEDQNVRNALSMIILLTDGEPTSGITNPSEIVESITKAIDGKIALLSLAFGASADYKLLQKLSGYNQGLARKIYSDSSPSLQLDGFYKEVATPILYNVDVQYPENAVEMDTLTKTNFLSHFEGTEIVITGKLKDDYEGNKLSAFDVQLEWGLTKTTKSRLDKGGIDILLEPHQVDDFAQRYWAYVTVKELLAQLQLEIALPKNEKNSIRDKATGIALKYKFVTPLTSLIVIKPDDEENYDDILETETEGEDVPINNAQAHGIPQSQSIGASSIPLPVAVASRSYSYSAPQRLPQPMSVDGDPHVFVTLPKENISLCFEITGEDGIMINLISDEGLDIYINAVIHSVSEATGTTIKSFFTAIGLNLGRHALIVTPRSIEVEGGLTMDWKIKSRMAFDGFILRVDPAEKVLEINNMKGVSMYVRRHSDIRTKRRVGSRKQKREEHLGLYIQETSGFTESIGGILGQFYSTRHEFRIEPAGPPDGIPDQNVGNLTSLIADGTKIPVVWHEKNQHTCWHAGKGGHGNLDPALYKTDTLI
;
A
#
# COMPACT_ATOMS: atom_id res chain seq x y z
N GLU A 1 15.64 71.80 -34.19
CA GLU A 1 14.68 72.71 -34.87
C GLU A 1 13.64 71.88 -35.63
N SER A 2 12.47 72.45 -35.98
CA SER A 2 11.46 72.01 -36.99
C SER A 2 11.35 70.51 -37.40
N GLY A 3 10.18 69.85 -37.43
CA GLY A 3 8.78 70.27 -37.27
C GLY A 3 7.89 69.78 -38.44
N SER A 4 6.66 69.29 -38.14
CA SER A 4 5.59 68.79 -39.07
C SER A 4 6.00 67.60 -39.98
N GLY A 5 5.16 66.62 -40.35
CA GLY A 5 3.70 66.40 -40.42
C GLY A 5 3.45 65.61 -41.73
N SER A 6 2.47 64.73 -41.97
CA SER A 6 1.17 64.41 -41.34
C SER A 6 0.67 63.02 -41.86
N GLY A 7 -0.39 62.44 -41.29
CA GLY A 7 -1.10 61.27 -41.85
C GLY A 7 -1.65 60.30 -40.81
N SER A 8 -2.97 60.28 -40.60
CA SER A 8 -3.65 59.68 -39.43
C SER A 8 -4.58 58.49 -39.73
N GLY A 9 -4.84 57.64 -38.72
CA GLY A 9 -5.94 56.66 -38.66
C GLY A 9 -5.45 55.25 -38.24
N ASP A 10 -5.26 54.94 -36.95
CA ASP A 10 -6.28 54.51 -35.93
C ASP A 10 -6.85 53.10 -36.20
N THR A 11 -6.96 52.13 -35.27
CA THR A 11 -6.87 52.04 -33.77
C THR A 11 -6.45 50.57 -33.40
N LEU A 12 -5.67 50.21 -32.35
CA LEU A 12 -5.76 50.36 -30.87
C LEU A 12 -6.95 49.60 -30.22
N TRP A 13 -6.83 48.83 -29.11
CA TRP A 13 -6.05 49.02 -27.86
C TRP A 13 -5.58 47.72 -27.15
N GLN A 14 -4.62 47.88 -26.20
CA GLN A 14 -4.08 46.86 -25.28
C GLN A 14 -3.92 47.43 -23.84
N GLY A 15 -4.00 46.56 -22.81
CA GLY A 15 -3.38 46.77 -21.47
C GLY A 15 -4.10 47.70 -20.47
N ILE A 16 -3.81 47.76 -19.15
CA ILE A 16 -3.19 46.89 -18.10
C ILE A 16 -2.67 47.83 -16.98
N THR A 17 -3.21 47.72 -15.75
CA THR A 17 -2.65 48.17 -14.43
C THR A 17 -2.28 49.67 -14.23
N THR A 18 -2.08 50.27 -13.04
CA THR A 18 -1.76 49.82 -11.65
C THR A 18 -2.38 50.76 -10.57
N THR A 19 -2.38 50.31 -9.30
CA THR A 19 -2.70 50.99 -8.00
C THR A 19 -1.67 52.11 -7.60
N PRO A 20 -1.71 52.86 -6.45
CA PRO A 20 -2.43 52.64 -5.15
C PRO A 20 -2.94 53.85 -4.26
N SER A 21 -3.66 53.51 -3.17
CA SER A 21 -3.67 54.05 -1.78
C SER A 21 -4.03 55.51 -1.35
N GLU A 22 -5.08 55.60 -0.50
CA GLU A 22 -5.17 56.23 0.86
C GLU A 22 -5.48 57.75 1.20
N ILE A 23 -6.61 57.93 1.94
CA ILE A 23 -6.82 58.70 3.23
C ILE A 23 -7.27 60.20 3.29
N TRP A 24 -8.38 60.44 4.04
CA TRP A 24 -8.93 61.66 4.73
C TRP A 24 -9.31 62.95 3.92
N SER A 25 -10.18 63.91 4.35
CA SER A 25 -11.08 64.09 5.54
C SER A 25 -12.20 65.16 5.34
N GLY A 26 -13.39 64.98 5.95
CA GLY A 26 -14.43 66.00 6.31
C GLY A 26 -15.11 66.83 5.18
N SER A 27 -16.25 67.54 5.33
CA SER A 27 -17.41 67.59 6.26
C SER A 27 -18.47 68.56 5.62
N GLY A 28 -19.76 68.73 6.00
CA GLY A 28 -20.66 68.17 7.03
C GLY A 28 -22.03 68.91 7.01
N SER A 29 -22.94 68.62 7.97
CA SER A 29 -24.32 69.17 8.18
C SER A 29 -25.43 68.77 7.16
N GLY A 30 -26.69 68.50 7.54
CA GLY A 30 -27.29 68.46 8.89
C GLY A 30 -28.72 67.88 8.94
N ASP A 31 -29.31 67.90 10.15
CA ASP A 31 -30.70 67.61 10.57
C ASP A 31 -31.24 66.16 10.70
N SER A 32 -32.07 65.99 11.75
CA SER A 32 -32.63 64.75 12.36
C SER A 32 -34.17 64.85 12.42
N PRO A 33 -34.98 63.92 12.99
CA PRO A 33 -34.64 62.66 13.66
C PRO A 33 -35.49 61.41 13.31
N LEU A 34 -34.99 60.27 13.82
CA LEU A 34 -35.61 58.96 14.04
C LEU A 34 -37.16 58.87 14.13
N GLN A 35 -37.73 57.98 13.31
CA GLN A 35 -38.79 57.06 13.74
C GLN A 35 -38.36 55.62 13.43
N GLY A 36 -38.57 54.72 14.38
CA GLY A 36 -38.10 53.34 14.27
C GLY A 36 -38.98 52.50 13.36
N ILE A 37 -38.36 51.84 12.37
CA ILE A 37 -38.93 50.68 11.69
C ILE A 37 -38.13 49.46 12.15
N THR A 38 -38.79 48.55 12.85
CA THR A 38 -38.22 47.25 13.20
C THR A 38 -38.07 46.41 11.94
N THR A 39 -36.92 46.46 11.30
CA THR A 39 -36.59 45.51 10.22
C THR A 39 -36.26 44.17 10.84
N THR A 40 -37.22 43.24 10.80
CA THR A 40 -36.97 41.81 10.94
C THR A 40 -35.80 41.42 10.03
N PRO A 41 -34.83 40.63 10.51
CA PRO A 41 -33.78 40.11 9.64
C PRO A 41 -34.45 39.24 8.57
N SER A 42 -34.31 39.64 7.31
CA SER A 42 -34.72 38.82 6.18
C SER A 42 -33.85 37.56 6.17
N LEU A 43 -34.44 36.43 6.57
CA LEU A 43 -33.86 35.12 6.36
C LEU A 43 -33.69 34.92 4.85
N THR A 44 -32.48 35.14 4.35
CA THR A 44 -32.05 34.60 3.06
C THR A 44 -32.05 33.08 3.20
N SER A 45 -33.12 32.42 2.76
CA SER A 45 -33.21 30.97 2.75
C SER A 45 -32.25 30.43 1.70
N THR A 46 -30.99 30.24 2.09
CA THR A 46 -30.07 29.35 1.42
C THR A 46 -30.67 27.96 1.51
N ASN A 47 -31.22 27.46 0.40
CA ASN A 47 -31.68 26.08 0.30
C ASN A 47 -30.51 25.17 0.68
N PRO A 48 -30.68 24.21 1.61
CA PRO A 48 -29.61 23.29 1.99
C PRO A 48 -29.17 22.52 0.74
N GLU A 49 -27.88 22.20 0.62
CA GLU A 49 -27.41 21.30 -0.44
C GLU A 49 -27.92 19.86 -0.21
N PRO A 50 -28.03 19.02 -1.25
CA PRO A 50 -28.36 17.61 -1.08
C PRO A 50 -27.41 16.92 -0.08
N TRP A 51 -27.99 16.15 0.84
CA TRP A 51 -27.31 15.54 1.98
C TRP A 51 -26.96 14.08 1.70
N ILE A 52 -25.77 13.62 2.09
CA ILE A 52 -25.38 12.21 2.00
C ILE A 52 -25.78 11.53 3.31
N HIS A 53 -26.81 10.69 3.27
CA HIS A 53 -27.35 9.99 4.44
C HIS A 53 -26.44 8.83 4.84
N SER A 54 -26.09 7.98 3.88
CA SER A 54 -25.27 6.79 4.11
C SER A 54 -24.28 6.52 2.99
N ILE A 55 -23.13 5.94 3.35
CA ILE A 55 -22.19 5.32 2.43
C ILE A 55 -21.87 3.93 2.99
N ASN A 56 -22.23 2.89 2.23
CA ASN A 56 -21.84 1.52 2.51
C ASN A 56 -20.87 1.04 1.42
N VAL A 57 -19.74 0.48 1.82
CA VAL A 57 -18.75 -0.10 0.91
C VAL A 57 -18.58 -1.58 1.24
N GLU A 58 -18.78 -2.43 0.26
CA GLU A 58 -18.58 -3.88 0.41
C GLU A 58 -17.55 -4.35 -0.61
N THR A 59 -16.42 -4.86 -0.12
CA THR A 59 -15.36 -5.46 -0.95
C THR A 59 -15.28 -6.97 -0.69
N THR A 60 -15.30 -7.76 -1.75
CA THR A 60 -14.82 -9.15 -1.73
C THR A 60 -13.47 -9.24 -2.42
N ILE A 61 -12.53 -9.95 -1.81
CA ILE A 61 -11.23 -10.31 -2.36
C ILE A 61 -11.16 -11.83 -2.38
N THR A 62 -11.05 -12.41 -3.58
CA THR A 62 -11.02 -13.86 -3.79
C THR A 62 -9.85 -14.16 -4.70
N ALA A 63 -8.81 -14.83 -4.19
CA ALA A 63 -7.61 -15.12 -4.99
C ALA A 63 -7.05 -13.88 -5.72
N ARG A 64 -6.78 -12.81 -4.96
CA ARG A 64 -6.39 -11.46 -5.45
C ARG A 64 -7.41 -10.76 -6.37
N TYR A 65 -8.50 -11.41 -6.79
CA TYR A 65 -9.57 -10.80 -7.55
C TYR A 65 -10.49 -10.00 -6.64
N VAL A 66 -10.59 -8.70 -6.87
CA VAL A 66 -11.34 -7.76 -6.05
C VAL A 66 -12.64 -7.39 -6.76
N SER A 67 -13.75 -7.40 -6.03
CA SER A 67 -15.00 -6.77 -6.43
C SER A 67 -15.49 -5.87 -5.29
N THR A 68 -15.54 -4.57 -5.55
CA THR A 68 -15.99 -3.54 -4.59
C THR A 68 -17.28 -2.90 -5.08
N THR A 69 -18.29 -2.85 -4.21
CA THR A 69 -19.55 -2.13 -4.44
C THR A 69 -19.67 -0.99 -3.43
N VAL A 70 -19.90 0.22 -3.94
CA VAL A 70 -20.17 1.42 -3.16
C VAL A 70 -21.64 1.78 -3.35
N ILE A 71 -22.39 1.82 -2.25
CA ILE A 71 -23.78 2.23 -2.18
C ILE A 71 -23.82 3.57 -1.45
N THR A 72 -24.41 4.59 -2.06
CA THR A 72 -24.50 5.94 -1.49
C THR A 72 -25.93 6.47 -1.58
N GLU A 73 -26.49 6.84 -0.43
CA GLU A 73 -27.82 7.44 -0.34
C GLU A 73 -27.72 8.95 -0.21
N ILE A 74 -28.41 9.67 -1.10
CA ILE A 74 -28.44 11.13 -1.15
C ILE A 74 -29.89 11.61 -1.04
N GLU A 75 -30.14 12.62 -0.22
CA GLU A 75 -31.45 13.26 -0.05
C GLU A 75 -31.39 14.75 -0.40
N ASN A 76 -32.25 15.21 -1.31
CA ASN A 76 -32.50 16.64 -1.49
C ASN A 76 -33.61 17.10 -0.53
N GLN A 77 -33.24 17.75 0.57
CA GLN A 77 -34.17 18.32 1.57
C GLN A 77 -34.68 19.73 1.20
N ALA A 78 -34.24 20.32 0.09
CA ALA A 78 -34.69 21.62 -0.37
C ALA A 78 -36.09 21.56 -1.00
N SER A 79 -36.76 22.71 -1.04
CA SER A 79 -38.02 22.91 -1.76
C SER A 79 -37.84 23.14 -3.28
N VAL A 80 -36.61 23.08 -3.77
CA VAL A 80 -36.23 23.26 -5.19
C VAL A 80 -35.38 22.08 -5.67
N SER A 81 -35.41 21.79 -6.97
CA SER A 81 -34.49 20.82 -7.56
C SER A 81 -33.04 21.32 -7.43
N GLN A 82 -32.12 20.41 -7.15
CA GLN A 82 -30.69 20.69 -6.98
C GLN A 82 -29.86 19.59 -7.61
N ASP A 83 -28.73 19.96 -8.20
CA ASP A 83 -27.74 19.01 -8.68
C ASP A 83 -26.91 18.48 -7.50
N SER A 84 -26.65 17.18 -7.50
CA SER A 84 -25.76 16.52 -6.55
C SER A 84 -24.61 15.85 -7.31
N ASP A 85 -23.38 16.28 -7.01
CA ASP A 85 -22.15 15.71 -7.56
C ASP A 85 -21.73 14.48 -6.76
N PHE A 86 -21.75 13.31 -7.38
CA PHE A 86 -21.13 12.11 -6.85
C PHE A 86 -19.75 11.91 -7.49
N ARG A 87 -18.72 11.77 -6.65
CA ARG A 87 -17.32 11.65 -7.08
C ARG A 87 -16.65 10.51 -6.32
N PHE A 88 -16.04 9.60 -7.06
CA PHE A 88 -15.28 8.48 -6.50
C PHE A 88 -13.95 8.33 -7.25
N ARG A 89 -12.85 8.03 -6.54
CA ARG A 89 -11.56 7.75 -7.19
C ARG A 89 -11.30 6.25 -7.14
N LEU A 90 -11.16 5.65 -8.31
CA LEU A 90 -10.85 4.23 -8.45
C LEU A 90 -9.33 4.03 -8.58
N SER A 91 -8.86 2.90 -8.06
CA SER A 91 -7.49 2.42 -8.24
C SER A 91 -7.10 2.38 -9.72
N LYS A 92 -5.81 2.60 -10.02
CA LYS A 92 -5.26 2.59 -11.40
C LYS A 92 -5.44 1.22 -12.11
N GLY A 93 -5.59 0.13 -11.34
CA GLY A 93 -5.91 -1.20 -11.84
C GLY A 93 -7.36 -1.38 -12.25
N ALA A 94 -8.30 -0.77 -11.50
CA ALA A 94 -9.72 -1.06 -11.55
C ALA A 94 -10.39 -0.77 -12.91
N PHE A 95 -11.47 -1.50 -13.15
CA PHE A 95 -12.47 -1.21 -14.17
C PHE A 95 -13.85 -1.20 -13.52
N ILE A 96 -14.73 -0.29 -13.95
CA ILE A 96 -16.13 -0.31 -13.52
C ILE A 96 -16.80 -1.49 -14.21
N SER A 97 -17.58 -2.27 -13.44
CA SER A 97 -18.29 -3.47 -13.87
C SER A 97 -19.81 -3.29 -13.88
N ASP A 98 -20.35 -2.43 -13.01
CA ASP A 98 -21.75 -1.99 -13.05
C ASP A 98 -21.92 -0.58 -12.46
N PHE A 99 -22.94 0.14 -12.94
CA PHE A 99 -23.38 1.39 -12.36
C PHE A 99 -24.87 1.60 -12.62
N PHE A 100 -25.63 1.87 -11.56
CA PHE A 100 -27.03 2.24 -11.66
C PHE A 100 -27.46 3.18 -10.54
N MET A 101 -28.57 3.87 -10.75
CA MET A 101 -29.15 4.79 -9.77
C MET A 101 -30.62 4.45 -9.54
N VAL A 102 -31.09 4.53 -8.31
CA VAL A 102 -32.50 4.36 -7.94
C VAL A 102 -33.05 5.70 -7.48
N ILE A 103 -34.01 6.27 -8.19
CA ILE A 103 -34.63 7.56 -7.85
C ILE A 103 -36.15 7.37 -7.79
N LYS A 104 -36.79 7.71 -6.67
CA LYS A 104 -38.20 7.40 -6.38
C LYS A 104 -38.58 5.92 -6.66
N GLY A 105 -37.66 4.98 -6.46
CA GLY A 105 -37.86 3.55 -6.75
C GLY A 105 -37.78 3.15 -8.23
N ARG A 106 -37.49 4.07 -9.16
CA ARG A 106 -37.18 3.75 -10.57
C ARG A 106 -35.68 3.50 -10.72
N VAL A 107 -35.30 2.40 -11.36
CA VAL A 107 -33.90 2.03 -11.63
C VAL A 107 -33.45 2.60 -12.97
N TYR A 108 -32.31 3.29 -12.99
CA TYR A 108 -31.65 3.82 -14.17
C TYR A 108 -30.32 3.06 -14.36
N GLN A 109 -30.35 1.99 -15.16
CA GLN A 109 -29.18 1.16 -15.45
C GLN A 109 -28.27 1.85 -16.48
N THR A 110 -26.96 1.63 -16.37
CA THR A 110 -26.04 1.90 -17.49
C THR A 110 -26.13 0.86 -18.59
N VAL A 111 -25.83 1.30 -19.81
CA VAL A 111 -25.45 0.40 -20.91
C VAL A 111 -23.98 0.62 -21.23
N LEU A 112 -23.19 -0.46 -21.23
CA LEU A 112 -21.82 -0.43 -21.75
C LEU A 112 -21.87 -0.52 -23.27
N ARG A 113 -21.27 0.45 -23.96
CA ARG A 113 -21.18 0.49 -25.42
C ARG A 113 -19.73 0.70 -25.86
N GLU A 114 -19.47 0.57 -27.16
CA GLU A 114 -18.22 1.04 -27.74
C GLU A 114 -18.06 2.54 -27.50
N LYS A 115 -16.82 3.00 -27.30
CA LYS A 115 -16.56 4.40 -26.92
C LYS A 115 -17.08 5.42 -27.94
N GLU A 116 -16.96 5.13 -29.24
CA GLU A 116 -17.48 6.01 -30.30
C GLU A 116 -19.01 6.04 -30.35
N GLU A 117 -19.66 4.91 -30.05
CA GLU A 117 -21.11 4.78 -30.04
C GLU A 117 -21.72 5.48 -28.81
N SER A 118 -21.15 5.23 -27.62
CA SER A 118 -21.45 5.95 -26.38
C SER A 118 -21.32 7.47 -26.58
N GLN A 119 -20.26 7.94 -27.25
CA GLN A 119 -20.08 9.36 -27.52
C GLN A 119 -21.18 9.94 -28.43
N LYS A 120 -21.62 9.19 -29.45
CA LYS A 120 -22.73 9.60 -30.34
C LYS A 120 -24.04 9.67 -29.56
N ALA A 121 -24.35 8.65 -28.76
CA ALA A 121 -25.56 8.59 -27.94
C ALA A 121 -25.61 9.71 -26.88
N TYR A 122 -24.50 9.97 -26.18
CA TYR A 122 -24.40 11.07 -25.22
C TYR A 122 -24.57 12.43 -25.88
N ASN A 123 -23.91 12.65 -27.03
CA ASN A 123 -24.05 13.88 -27.80
C ASN A 123 -25.50 14.07 -28.27
N GLU A 124 -26.22 13.00 -28.64
CA GLU A 124 -27.61 13.08 -29.06
C GLU A 124 -28.56 13.39 -27.89
N ALA A 125 -28.45 12.65 -26.78
CA ALA A 125 -29.24 12.94 -25.58
C ALA A 125 -29.06 14.39 -25.12
N LYS A 126 -27.82 14.91 -25.17
CA LYS A 126 -27.51 16.31 -24.88
C LYS A 126 -28.12 17.30 -25.90
N ARG A 127 -28.29 16.94 -27.18
CA ARG A 127 -29.02 17.76 -28.17
C ARG A 127 -30.52 17.77 -27.89
N GLN A 128 -31.07 16.66 -27.39
CA GLN A 128 -32.48 16.49 -27.07
C GLN A 128 -32.88 17.14 -25.73
N GLY A 129 -31.91 17.55 -24.90
CA GLY A 129 -32.13 18.16 -23.58
C GLY A 129 -32.15 17.16 -22.42
N LEU A 130 -32.10 15.85 -22.73
CA LEU A 130 -32.16 14.76 -21.77
C LEU A 130 -30.97 14.77 -20.81
N THR A 131 -31.23 14.34 -19.56
CA THR A 131 -30.15 14.10 -18.59
C THR A 131 -29.35 12.86 -19.01
N ALA A 132 -28.08 13.04 -19.38
CA ALA A 132 -27.18 11.95 -19.76
C ALA A 132 -25.86 11.99 -18.99
N CYS A 133 -25.37 10.83 -18.58
CA CYS A 133 -24.06 10.65 -17.97
C CYS A 133 -23.21 9.72 -18.86
N GLN A 134 -21.95 10.10 -19.10
CA GLN A 134 -21.01 9.30 -19.87
C GLN A 134 -19.75 9.04 -19.04
N VAL A 135 -19.39 7.77 -18.88
CA VAL A 135 -18.23 7.34 -18.09
C VAL A 135 -17.18 6.78 -19.05
N THR A 136 -15.95 7.30 -18.98
CA THR A 136 -14.84 6.87 -19.85
C THR A 136 -13.55 6.69 -19.05
N GLN A 137 -12.72 5.73 -19.45
CA GLN A 137 -11.38 5.56 -18.87
C GLN A 137 -10.31 6.29 -19.69
N SER A 138 -9.47 7.05 -18.99
CA SER A 138 -8.15 7.50 -19.45
C SER A 138 -7.09 6.45 -19.12
N ILE A 139 -6.09 6.27 -19.98
CA ILE A 139 -4.97 5.34 -19.75
C ILE A 139 -3.99 5.89 -18.70
N ASN A 140 -3.95 7.22 -18.50
CA ASN A 140 -2.79 7.89 -17.92
C ASN A 140 -2.93 8.41 -16.49
N ASP A 141 -4.14 8.43 -15.92
CA ASP A 141 -4.42 9.04 -14.62
C ASP A 141 -5.39 8.19 -13.79
N LEU A 142 -5.40 8.44 -12.47
CA LEU A 142 -6.38 7.91 -11.53
C LEU A 142 -7.80 8.03 -12.10
N LEU A 143 -8.52 6.91 -12.13
CA LEU A 143 -9.89 6.83 -12.65
C LEU A 143 -10.81 7.65 -11.73
N LYS A 144 -11.07 8.90 -12.10
CA LYS A 144 -12.08 9.74 -11.45
C LYS A 144 -13.44 9.38 -12.05
N PHE A 145 -14.25 8.68 -11.27
CA PHE A 145 -15.68 8.61 -11.52
C PHE A 145 -16.31 9.92 -11.04
N GLU A 146 -16.99 10.64 -11.93
CA GLU A 146 -17.74 11.85 -11.61
C GLU A 146 -19.05 11.81 -12.38
N THR A 147 -20.16 11.96 -11.66
CA THR A 147 -21.51 12.08 -12.20
C THR A 147 -22.26 13.15 -11.41
N SER A 148 -23.17 13.86 -12.07
CA SER A 148 -24.01 14.87 -11.44
C SER A 148 -25.47 14.52 -11.72
N VAL A 149 -26.29 14.53 -10.67
CA VAL A 149 -27.69 14.08 -10.72
C VAL A 149 -28.59 15.20 -10.23
N ASN A 150 -29.52 15.65 -11.08
CA ASN A 150 -30.56 16.58 -10.66
C ASN A 150 -31.62 15.85 -9.80
N LEU A 151 -31.63 16.16 -8.51
CA LEU A 151 -32.58 15.63 -7.53
C LEU A 151 -33.74 16.61 -7.35
N LEU A 152 -34.97 16.10 -7.45
CA LEU A 152 -36.19 16.86 -7.23
C LEU A 152 -36.37 17.23 -5.74
N PRO A 153 -37.20 18.23 -5.40
CA PRO A 153 -37.49 18.59 -4.01
C PRO A 153 -37.97 17.40 -3.19
N ASN A 154 -37.42 17.23 -1.97
CA ASN A 154 -37.77 16.14 -1.05
C ASN A 154 -37.68 14.74 -1.69
N THR A 155 -36.63 14.47 -2.46
CA THR A 155 -36.39 13.14 -3.05
C THR A 155 -35.06 12.55 -2.63
N THR A 156 -35.06 11.22 -2.46
CA THR A 156 -33.89 10.40 -2.26
C THR A 156 -33.44 9.74 -3.56
N ALA A 157 -32.13 9.56 -3.68
CA ALA A 157 -31.49 8.76 -4.71
C ALA A 157 -30.46 7.81 -4.07
N THR A 158 -30.49 6.54 -4.47
CA THR A 158 -29.46 5.56 -4.11
C THR A 158 -28.58 5.31 -5.32
N ILE A 159 -27.28 5.54 -5.18
CA ILE A 159 -26.28 5.33 -6.22
C ILE A 159 -25.55 4.02 -5.93
N HIS A 160 -25.47 3.12 -6.91
CA HIS A 160 -24.70 1.89 -6.85
C HIS A 160 -23.56 1.95 -7.87
N LEU A 161 -22.32 1.83 -7.40
CA LEU A 161 -21.12 1.75 -8.22
C LEU A 161 -20.36 0.48 -7.88
N SER A 162 -20.23 -0.45 -8.84
CA SER A 162 -19.44 -1.68 -8.68
C SER A 162 -18.22 -1.63 -9.59
N PHE A 163 -17.04 -1.90 -9.03
CA PHE A 163 -15.78 -1.95 -9.75
C PHE A 163 -14.95 -3.16 -9.35
N GLN A 164 -14.13 -3.62 -10.29
CA GLN A 164 -13.34 -4.84 -10.16
C GLN A 164 -11.87 -4.56 -10.47
N GLU A 165 -10.97 -5.14 -9.67
CA GLU A 165 -9.53 -5.05 -9.90
C GLU A 165 -8.82 -6.37 -9.59
N ILE A 166 -7.54 -6.43 -9.94
CA ILE A 166 -6.66 -7.55 -9.62
C ILE A 166 -5.50 -6.99 -8.85
N LEU A 167 -5.32 -7.46 -7.61
CA LEU A 167 -4.21 -7.02 -6.78
C LEU A 167 -2.89 -7.53 -7.32
N ARG A 168 -1.88 -6.67 -7.23
CA ARG A 168 -0.50 -6.99 -7.56
C ARG A 168 0.28 -7.11 -6.27
N ARG A 169 1.18 -8.08 -6.22
CA ARG A 169 2.15 -8.18 -5.14
C ARG A 169 3.28 -7.19 -5.43
N GLU A 170 3.47 -6.22 -4.56
CA GLU A 170 4.52 -5.21 -4.66
C GLU A 170 5.18 -5.08 -3.28
N ASN A 171 6.52 -5.05 -3.22
CA ASN A 171 7.29 -5.01 -1.97
C ASN A 171 6.86 -6.06 -0.92
N GLY A 172 6.44 -7.23 -1.36
CA GLY A 172 6.03 -8.34 -0.48
C GLY A 172 4.56 -8.35 -0.08
N VAL A 173 3.72 -7.43 -0.56
CA VAL A 173 2.32 -7.33 -0.12
C VAL A 173 1.33 -7.14 -1.25
N PHE A 174 0.08 -7.57 -1.03
CA PHE A 174 -1.08 -7.08 -1.76
C PHE A 174 -1.69 -5.90 -1.02
N GLN A 175 -1.98 -4.81 -1.74
CA GLN A 175 -2.66 -3.64 -1.19
C GLN A 175 -3.92 -3.31 -2.00
N HIS A 176 -5.06 -3.27 -1.31
CA HIS A 176 -6.31 -2.69 -1.82
C HIS A 176 -6.55 -1.35 -1.13
N LYS A 177 -6.76 -0.28 -1.91
CA LYS A 177 -6.99 1.09 -1.41
C LYS A 177 -8.34 1.61 -1.86
N ILE A 178 -9.13 2.13 -0.90
CA ILE A 178 -10.46 2.69 -1.14
C ILE A 178 -10.41 4.18 -0.78
N ASN A 179 -10.45 5.06 -1.79
CA ASN A 179 -10.41 6.51 -1.57
C ASN A 179 -11.79 7.03 -1.11
N ILE A 180 -11.84 7.61 0.09
CA ILE A 180 -13.07 8.05 0.74
C ILE A 180 -12.97 9.56 1.01
N PHE A 181 -13.79 10.34 0.30
CA PHE A 181 -13.88 11.79 0.48
C PHE A 181 -15.30 12.34 0.21
N PRO A 182 -16.29 12.07 1.10
CA PRO A 182 -17.66 12.60 1.01
C PRO A 182 -17.77 14.13 1.13
N LYS A 183 -16.72 14.83 1.58
CA LYS A 183 -16.69 16.30 1.85
C LYS A 183 -17.65 16.77 2.95
N ARG A 184 -18.21 15.85 3.74
CA ARG A 184 -19.01 16.10 4.95
C ARG A 184 -19.00 14.86 5.84
N VAL A 185 -19.39 15.02 7.10
CA VAL A 185 -19.72 13.90 7.99
C VAL A 185 -20.92 13.15 7.41
N VAL A 186 -20.87 11.82 7.44
CA VAL A 186 -21.92 10.91 6.94
C VAL A 186 -22.50 10.15 8.12
N GLN A 187 -23.81 10.26 8.35
CA GLN A 187 -24.51 9.71 9.52
C GLN A 187 -24.41 8.18 9.65
N SER A 188 -24.24 7.49 8.52
CA SER A 188 -24.03 6.05 8.48
C SER A 188 -22.95 5.72 7.47
N PHE A 189 -21.71 5.58 7.94
CA PHE A 189 -20.58 5.08 7.16
C PHE A 189 -20.20 3.67 7.60
N ARG A 190 -20.09 2.74 6.65
CA ARG A 190 -19.51 1.43 6.88
C ARG A 190 -18.73 0.95 5.66
N ALA A 191 -17.59 0.32 5.89
CA ALA A 191 -16.83 -0.38 4.86
C ALA A 191 -16.44 -1.78 5.35
N ASP A 192 -16.89 -2.83 4.67
CA ASP A 192 -16.55 -4.23 4.94
C ASP A 192 -15.66 -4.79 3.82
N VAL A 193 -14.69 -5.63 4.22
CA VAL A 193 -13.74 -6.29 3.33
C VAL A 193 -13.64 -7.76 3.72
N TYR A 194 -14.11 -8.64 2.84
CA TYR A 194 -14.05 -10.09 2.98
C TYR A 194 -12.94 -10.64 2.09
N ILE A 195 -11.93 -11.28 2.68
CA ILE A 195 -10.78 -11.86 1.99
C ILE A 195 -10.88 -13.37 2.06
N THR A 196 -10.81 -14.05 0.92
CA THR A 196 -10.74 -15.52 0.79
C THR A 196 -9.56 -15.89 -0.11
N GLU A 197 -8.55 -16.52 0.47
CA GLU A 197 -7.35 -16.95 -0.25
C GLU A 197 -7.19 -18.48 -0.10
N PRO A 198 -7.40 -19.28 -1.17
CA PRO A 198 -7.43 -20.74 -1.08
C PRO A 198 -6.14 -21.39 -0.57
N GLN A 199 -5.00 -20.76 -0.86
CA GLN A 199 -3.68 -21.20 -0.40
C GLN A 199 -3.37 -20.83 1.07
N GLY A 200 -4.20 -20.01 1.71
CA GLY A 200 -4.01 -19.50 3.08
C GLY A 200 -3.58 -18.03 3.11
N ILE A 201 -4.05 -17.29 4.11
CA ILE A 201 -3.68 -15.89 4.38
C ILE A 201 -2.56 -15.90 5.43
N SER A 202 -1.40 -15.35 5.11
CA SER A 202 -0.25 -15.25 6.02
C SER A 202 -0.53 -14.23 7.13
N PHE A 203 -0.88 -13.00 6.75
CA PHE A 203 -1.34 -11.96 7.67
C PHE A 203 -2.36 -11.05 6.98
N ALA A 204 -3.12 -10.28 7.77
CA ALA A 204 -3.91 -9.16 7.26
C ALA A 204 -3.83 -7.93 8.20
N ASN A 205 -3.87 -6.75 7.60
CA ASN A 205 -3.85 -5.44 8.25
C ASN A 205 -4.87 -4.48 7.59
N ILE A 206 -5.49 -3.62 8.41
CA ILE A 206 -6.32 -2.49 7.96
C ILE A 206 -5.78 -1.21 8.57
N SER A 207 -5.67 -0.15 7.76
CA SER A 207 -5.18 1.16 8.18
C SER A 207 -5.90 2.29 7.44
N TRP A 208 -5.92 3.47 8.06
CA TRP A 208 -6.40 4.71 7.44
C TRP A 208 -5.18 5.57 7.08
N GLU A 209 -5.00 5.86 5.79
CA GLU A 209 -3.91 6.69 5.27
C GLU A 209 -4.47 8.06 4.82
N GLN A 210 -3.76 9.14 5.11
CA GLN A 210 -4.11 10.48 4.66
C GLN A 210 -2.86 11.37 4.51
N ASP A 211 -2.93 12.37 3.63
CA ASP A 211 -1.80 13.27 3.34
C ASP A 211 -1.40 14.18 4.53
N ASP A 212 -2.32 14.44 5.45
CA ASP A 212 -2.14 15.35 6.58
C ASP A 212 -1.66 14.59 7.84
N SER A 213 -0.57 15.05 8.45
CA SER A 213 0.07 14.43 9.62
C SER A 213 -0.69 14.62 10.96
N LEU A 214 -2.01 14.50 10.92
CA LEU A 214 -2.89 14.55 12.08
C LEU A 214 -2.73 13.26 12.91
N ASN A 215 -3.01 13.38 14.21
CA ASN A 215 -3.16 12.23 15.09
C ASN A 215 -4.48 11.52 14.73
N THR A 216 -4.44 10.23 14.44
CA THR A 216 -5.61 9.38 14.13
C THR A 216 -5.87 8.33 15.21
N ASP A 217 -5.34 8.53 16.42
CA ASP A 217 -5.35 7.54 17.51
C ASP A 217 -6.76 7.25 18.03
N PHE A 218 -7.73 8.13 17.84
CA PHE A 218 -9.14 7.87 18.16
C PHE A 218 -9.76 6.75 17.29
N LEU A 219 -9.34 6.57 16.03
CA LEU A 219 -9.90 5.57 15.08
C LEU A 219 -9.69 4.08 15.44
N TYR A 220 -9.16 3.72 16.62
CA TYR A 220 -8.83 2.31 16.92
C TYR A 220 -10.07 1.44 16.95
N ASP A 221 -11.13 1.91 17.60
CA ASP A 221 -12.36 1.14 17.77
C ASP A 221 -13.18 1.07 16.48
N ALA A 222 -12.96 2.03 15.56
CA ALA A 222 -13.52 2.03 14.22
C ALA A 222 -12.88 1.00 13.27
N LEU A 223 -11.63 0.57 13.50
CA LEU A 223 -10.83 -0.29 12.60
C LEU A 223 -10.68 -1.72 13.14
N THR A 224 -11.28 -2.70 12.46
CA THR A 224 -11.19 -4.11 12.86
C THR A 224 -10.72 -5.06 11.77
N VAL A 225 -9.90 -6.03 12.18
CA VAL A 225 -9.51 -7.23 11.43
C VAL A 225 -9.90 -8.44 12.28
N ASN A 226 -10.62 -9.39 11.68
CA ASN A 226 -11.08 -10.63 12.27
C ASN A 226 -10.72 -11.81 11.35
N ARG A 227 -9.77 -12.66 11.76
CA ARG A 227 -9.39 -13.88 11.02
C ARG A 227 -10.42 -14.97 11.34
N LEU A 228 -11.24 -15.31 10.36
CA LEU A 228 -12.34 -16.29 10.49
C LEU A 228 -11.83 -17.73 10.34
N SER A 229 -10.81 -17.93 9.50
CA SER A 229 -10.06 -19.17 9.32
C SER A 229 -8.69 -18.86 8.72
N ASP A 230 -7.85 -19.88 8.52
CA ASP A 230 -6.55 -19.72 7.84
C ASP A 230 -6.69 -19.17 6.41
N THR A 231 -7.82 -19.42 5.74
CA THR A 231 -8.13 -18.97 4.38
C THR A 231 -9.07 -17.77 4.32
N LYS A 232 -9.65 -17.30 5.45
CA LYS A 232 -10.66 -16.23 5.47
C LYS A 232 -10.41 -15.15 6.51
N VAL A 233 -10.48 -13.89 6.09
CA VAL A 233 -10.45 -12.69 6.94
C VAL A 233 -11.66 -11.82 6.62
N HIS A 234 -12.28 -11.26 7.66
CA HIS A 234 -13.22 -10.14 7.56
C HIS A 234 -12.62 -8.95 8.28
N ALA A 235 -12.43 -7.84 7.56
CA ALA A 235 -11.98 -6.58 8.11
C ALA A 235 -13.03 -5.49 7.83
N TRP A 236 -13.16 -4.50 8.71
CA TRP A 236 -14.11 -3.41 8.51
C TRP A 236 -13.67 -2.09 9.13
N PHE A 237 -14.20 -1.01 8.58
CA PHE A 237 -14.10 0.35 9.09
C PHE A 237 -15.51 0.93 9.33
N ASN A 238 -15.79 1.34 10.57
CA ASN A 238 -17.08 1.85 10.99
C ASN A 238 -16.88 3.02 11.99
N PRO A 239 -16.50 4.23 11.51
CA PRO A 239 -16.31 5.41 12.34
C PRO A 239 -17.63 6.00 12.82
N SER A 240 -17.63 6.57 14.02
CA SER A 240 -18.71 7.43 14.52
C SER A 240 -18.67 8.83 13.89
N ASP A 241 -19.70 9.66 14.12
CA ASP A 241 -19.68 11.06 13.71
C ASP A 241 -18.51 11.83 14.36
N GLU A 242 -18.21 11.55 15.64
CA GLU A 242 -17.10 12.17 16.40
C GLU A 242 -15.73 11.76 15.84
N ASP A 243 -15.58 10.52 15.37
CA ASP A 243 -14.38 10.07 14.63
C ASP A 243 -14.22 10.83 13.30
N GLN A 244 -15.32 11.08 12.58
CA GLN A 244 -15.28 11.80 11.30
C GLN A 244 -14.91 13.27 11.50
N GLU A 245 -15.50 13.94 12.50
CA GLU A 245 -15.17 15.32 12.87
C GLU A 245 -13.73 15.46 13.37
N GLY A 246 -13.20 14.44 14.07
CA GLY A 246 -11.80 14.38 14.50
C GLY A 246 -10.79 14.31 13.34
N LEU A 247 -11.20 13.84 12.16
CA LEU A 247 -10.36 13.80 10.95
C LEU A 247 -10.34 15.12 10.19
N SER A 248 -11.51 15.73 9.95
CA SER A 248 -11.60 17.07 9.36
C SER A 248 -12.97 17.72 9.54
N GLU A 249 -13.05 19.04 9.37
CA GLU A 249 -14.33 19.79 9.28
C GLU A 249 -15.23 19.29 8.11
N MET A 250 -14.68 18.53 7.17
CA MET A 250 -15.38 17.91 6.05
C MET A 250 -15.56 16.38 6.23
N GLY A 251 -15.46 15.87 7.47
CA GLY A 251 -15.56 14.44 7.77
C GLY A 251 -14.39 13.63 7.21
N LEU A 252 -14.70 12.46 6.65
CA LEU A 252 -13.70 11.54 6.07
C LEU A 252 -12.96 12.15 4.87
N LYS A 253 -11.63 12.09 4.90
CA LYS A 253 -10.72 12.49 3.81
C LYS A 253 -9.45 11.64 3.85
N GLY A 254 -9.43 10.51 3.14
CA GLY A 254 -8.27 9.61 3.13
C GLY A 254 -8.52 8.34 2.32
N ASP A 255 -7.57 7.41 2.42
CA ASP A 255 -7.65 6.07 1.85
C ASP A 255 -7.81 5.05 2.97
N LEU A 256 -8.85 4.21 2.89
CA LEU A 256 -8.90 2.97 3.66
C LEU A 256 -8.03 1.94 2.95
N VAL A 257 -7.00 1.43 3.64
CA VAL A 257 -5.99 0.56 3.06
C VAL A 257 -6.02 -0.81 3.74
N ILE A 258 -6.23 -1.84 2.92
CA ILE A 258 -6.12 -3.24 3.30
C ILE A 258 -4.79 -3.75 2.78
N THR A 259 -3.92 -4.21 3.68
CA THR A 259 -2.64 -4.83 3.32
C THR A 259 -2.63 -6.26 3.83
N TYR A 260 -2.42 -7.23 2.95
CA TYR A 260 -2.34 -8.64 3.31
C TYR A 260 -1.33 -9.37 2.42
N ASP A 261 -0.98 -10.59 2.80
CA ASP A 261 -0.21 -11.51 1.98
C ASP A 261 -0.65 -12.95 2.26
N VAL A 262 -0.22 -13.88 1.42
CA VAL A 262 -0.63 -15.29 1.48
C VAL A 262 0.48 -16.20 1.97
N GLU A 263 0.08 -17.38 2.43
CA GLU A 263 0.99 -18.51 2.62
C GLU A 263 1.58 -18.92 1.26
N ARG A 264 2.86 -19.28 1.25
CA ARG A 264 3.61 -19.66 0.04
C ARG A 264 4.45 -20.91 0.25
N ASP A 265 4.82 -21.53 -0.86
CA ASP A 265 5.87 -22.54 -0.91
C ASP A 265 7.04 -22.10 -1.82
N SER A 266 8.09 -22.91 -1.88
CA SER A 266 9.19 -22.72 -2.83
C SER A 266 8.91 -23.36 -4.20
N GLY A 267 7.66 -23.76 -4.47
CA GLY A 267 7.24 -24.63 -5.56
C GLY A 267 7.06 -23.92 -6.89
N ALA A 268 6.12 -24.42 -7.71
CA ALA A 268 5.76 -23.80 -8.99
C ALA A 268 4.75 -22.66 -8.84
N GLY A 269 4.20 -22.45 -7.64
CA GLY A 269 3.05 -21.58 -7.42
C GLY A 269 1.72 -22.32 -7.40
N HIS A 270 0.65 -21.57 -7.14
CA HIS A 270 -0.70 -22.10 -6.90
C HIS A 270 -1.56 -22.02 -8.18
N ILE A 271 -2.21 -23.12 -8.57
CA ILE A 271 -3.14 -23.18 -9.71
C ILE A 271 -4.57 -23.38 -9.21
N GLU A 272 -5.40 -22.39 -9.49
CA GLU A 272 -6.82 -22.35 -9.20
C GLU A 272 -7.63 -22.60 -10.48
N VAL A 273 -8.73 -23.36 -10.39
CA VAL A 273 -9.64 -23.60 -11.52
C VAL A 273 -11.08 -23.46 -11.10
N VAL A 274 -11.81 -22.60 -11.83
CA VAL A 274 -13.25 -22.40 -11.70
C VAL A 274 -13.86 -22.24 -13.08
N ASN A 275 -15.00 -22.90 -13.33
CA ASN A 275 -15.77 -22.84 -14.58
C ASN A 275 -14.95 -23.07 -15.87
N GLY A 276 -13.94 -23.95 -15.80
CA GLY A 276 -13.08 -24.30 -16.93
C GLY A 276 -11.97 -23.28 -17.24
N TYR A 277 -11.86 -22.18 -16.48
CA TYR A 277 -10.74 -21.25 -16.55
C TYR A 277 -9.76 -21.52 -15.42
N PHE A 278 -8.49 -21.15 -15.62
CA PHE A 278 -7.46 -21.28 -14.60
C PHE A 278 -6.70 -19.97 -14.36
N VAL A 279 -6.24 -19.80 -13.12
CA VAL A 279 -5.31 -18.76 -12.70
C VAL A 279 -4.11 -19.43 -12.02
N HIS A 280 -2.90 -19.07 -12.42
CA HIS A 280 -1.65 -19.61 -11.89
C HIS A 280 -0.81 -18.48 -11.31
N HIS A 281 -0.73 -18.43 -9.98
CA HIS A 281 0.07 -17.46 -9.22
C HIS A 281 1.45 -18.05 -8.91
N ILE A 282 2.52 -17.40 -9.36
CA ILE A 282 3.90 -17.86 -9.22
C ILE A 282 4.70 -16.79 -8.45
N SER A 283 5.00 -17.08 -7.20
CA SER A 283 5.72 -16.20 -6.27
C SER A 283 6.56 -17.03 -5.28
N PRO A 284 7.53 -17.86 -5.72
CA PRO A 284 8.21 -18.83 -4.85
C PRO A 284 9.06 -18.16 -3.75
N GLU A 285 8.95 -18.68 -2.52
CA GLU A 285 9.71 -18.17 -1.37
C GLU A 285 10.94 -19.04 -1.03
N GLY A 286 11.92 -18.47 -0.32
CA GLY A 286 13.13 -19.17 0.13
C GLY A 286 14.15 -19.51 -0.98
N LEU A 287 14.04 -18.89 -2.15
CA LEU A 287 15.02 -19.03 -3.23
C LEU A 287 16.26 -18.16 -2.98
N PRO A 288 17.47 -18.60 -3.41
CA PRO A 288 18.66 -17.77 -3.31
C PRO A 288 18.57 -16.54 -4.23
N ILE A 289 19.02 -15.40 -3.73
CA ILE A 289 19.08 -14.14 -4.49
C ILE A 289 20.02 -14.32 -5.69
N THR A 290 19.55 -13.94 -6.88
CA THR A 290 20.34 -13.95 -8.12
C THR A 290 21.20 -12.67 -8.18
N PRO A 291 22.51 -12.76 -8.46
CA PRO A 291 23.33 -11.59 -8.73
C PRO A 291 22.83 -10.80 -9.95
N LYS A 292 23.02 -9.48 -9.97
CA LYS A 292 22.64 -8.64 -11.12
C LYS A 292 23.78 -7.75 -11.63
N ASN A 293 23.72 -7.46 -12.93
CA ASN A 293 24.54 -6.50 -13.64
C ASN A 293 23.66 -5.31 -14.00
N VAL A 294 23.74 -4.21 -13.24
CA VAL A 294 22.86 -3.04 -13.40
C VAL A 294 23.60 -1.81 -13.90
N ILE A 295 23.20 -1.27 -15.05
CA ILE A 295 23.67 0.04 -15.52
C ILE A 295 22.57 1.08 -15.36
N PHE A 296 22.89 2.15 -14.65
CA PHE A 296 22.04 3.34 -14.56
C PHE A 296 22.40 4.28 -15.69
N VAL A 297 21.43 4.57 -16.57
CA VAL A 297 21.55 5.52 -17.69
C VAL A 297 20.78 6.77 -17.31
N ILE A 298 21.50 7.83 -16.96
CA ILE A 298 20.95 9.03 -16.30
C ILE A 298 21.06 10.23 -17.23
N ASP A 299 19.93 10.84 -17.52
CA ASP A 299 19.84 12.13 -18.20
C ASP A 299 20.49 13.23 -17.36
N ILE A 300 21.39 13.99 -17.98
CA ILE A 300 21.99 15.20 -17.42
C ILE A 300 21.90 16.37 -18.40
N SER A 301 20.90 16.38 -19.28
CA SER A 301 20.58 17.51 -20.16
C SER A 301 20.11 18.74 -19.37
N GLY A 302 20.02 19.89 -20.04
CA GLY A 302 19.69 21.18 -19.41
C GLY A 302 18.36 21.19 -18.64
N SER A 303 17.33 20.46 -19.10
CA SER A 303 16.00 20.38 -18.47
C SER A 303 16.04 19.74 -17.07
N MET A 304 17.05 18.90 -16.78
CA MET A 304 17.23 18.33 -15.44
C MET A 304 17.59 19.37 -14.37
N ASN A 305 17.96 20.61 -14.74
CA ASN A 305 18.03 21.74 -13.79
C ASN A 305 16.66 22.33 -13.41
N ASP A 306 15.61 22.07 -14.20
CA ASP A 306 14.32 22.71 -14.03
C ASP A 306 13.69 22.40 -12.67
N GLN A 307 12.94 23.38 -12.19
CA GLN A 307 11.96 23.21 -11.14
C GLN A 307 10.60 23.18 -11.83
N ASP A 308 10.02 21.99 -11.99
CA ASP A 308 8.65 21.82 -12.50
C ASP A 308 7.66 22.51 -11.54
N GLY A 309 7.37 23.79 -11.80
CA GLY A 309 6.48 24.60 -10.97
C GLY A 309 6.98 24.80 -9.54
N ALA A 310 6.06 24.85 -8.58
CA ALA A 310 6.32 25.09 -7.16
C ALA A 310 6.88 23.85 -6.43
N ASN A 311 7.84 23.14 -7.03
CA ASN A 311 8.45 21.95 -6.46
C ASN A 311 9.33 22.30 -5.25
N ILE A 312 8.76 22.15 -4.05
CA ILE A 312 9.41 22.42 -2.77
C ILE A 312 10.64 21.53 -2.48
N TYR A 313 10.84 20.45 -3.25
CA TYR A 313 11.94 19.50 -3.07
C TYR A 313 13.21 19.88 -3.88
N GLY A 314 13.15 20.91 -4.74
CA GLY A 314 14.28 21.37 -5.56
C GLY A 314 14.29 20.79 -6.98
N SER A 315 15.40 20.96 -7.70
CA SER A 315 15.51 20.55 -9.12
C SER A 315 15.55 19.03 -9.31
N LYS A 316 15.16 18.57 -10.51
CA LYS A 316 15.13 17.14 -10.87
C LYS A 316 16.48 16.46 -10.70
N ILE A 317 17.58 17.11 -11.10
CA ILE A 317 18.94 16.60 -10.90
C ILE A 317 19.31 16.48 -9.41
N ALA A 318 18.83 17.37 -8.54
CA ALA A 318 19.08 17.27 -7.10
C ALA A 318 18.33 16.08 -6.48
N GLN A 319 17.08 15.86 -6.87
CA GLN A 319 16.30 14.68 -6.45
C GLN A 319 16.89 13.37 -6.98
N THR A 320 17.36 13.37 -8.23
CA THR A 320 18.09 12.25 -8.85
C THR A 320 19.33 11.87 -8.06
N LYS A 321 20.15 12.86 -7.64
CA LYS A 321 21.33 12.62 -6.80
C LYS A 321 20.99 12.01 -5.45
N LEU A 322 19.92 12.47 -4.80
CA LEU A 322 19.47 11.94 -3.51
C LEU A 322 19.01 10.48 -3.64
N ALA A 323 18.19 10.17 -4.65
CA ALA A 323 17.76 8.81 -4.95
C ALA A 323 18.95 7.89 -5.27
N MET A 324 19.82 8.32 -6.20
CA MET A 324 20.98 7.52 -6.60
C MET A 324 21.95 7.25 -5.45
N ALA A 325 22.12 8.17 -4.50
CA ALA A 325 22.92 7.93 -3.31
C ALA A 325 22.32 6.79 -2.44
N SER A 326 20.99 6.77 -2.26
CA SER A 326 20.26 5.70 -1.56
C SER A 326 20.35 4.36 -2.32
N ILE A 327 20.15 4.39 -3.64
CA ILE A 327 20.18 3.21 -4.51
C ILE A 327 21.57 2.55 -4.50
N ILE A 328 22.65 3.33 -4.62
CA ILE A 328 24.03 2.80 -4.60
C ILE A 328 24.35 2.09 -3.28
N ASP A 329 23.80 2.56 -2.15
CA ASP A 329 23.98 1.88 -0.87
C ASP A 329 23.25 0.52 -0.81
N GLN A 330 22.10 0.40 -1.48
CA GLN A 330 21.27 -0.82 -1.56
C GLN A 330 21.78 -1.91 -2.54
N ILE A 331 22.62 -1.57 -3.52
CA ILE A 331 23.27 -2.57 -4.40
C ILE A 331 24.06 -3.58 -3.53
N ARG A 332 23.93 -4.89 -3.73
CA ARG A 332 24.64 -5.87 -2.88
C ARG A 332 26.12 -5.96 -3.29
N GLU A 333 27.03 -6.24 -2.36
CA GLU A 333 28.48 -6.18 -2.70
C GLU A 333 28.89 -7.14 -3.83
N PHE A 334 28.16 -8.25 -4.02
CA PHE A 334 28.36 -9.22 -5.09
C PHE A 334 27.66 -8.88 -6.43
N ASP A 335 26.88 -7.80 -6.48
CA ASP A 335 26.30 -7.28 -7.72
C ASP A 335 27.36 -6.48 -8.50
N HIS A 336 27.19 -6.37 -9.82
CA HIS A 336 28.00 -5.50 -10.66
C HIS A 336 27.18 -4.29 -11.11
N PHE A 337 27.81 -3.11 -11.16
CA PHE A 337 27.14 -1.89 -11.61
C PHE A 337 28.04 -0.91 -12.37
N ASN A 338 27.40 -0.02 -13.13
CA ASN A 338 28.02 1.18 -13.68
C ASN A 338 27.00 2.33 -13.76
N ILE A 339 27.49 3.55 -13.94
CA ILE A 339 26.67 4.75 -14.15
C ILE A 339 27.14 5.43 -15.43
N ILE A 340 26.20 5.60 -16.36
CA ILE A 340 26.39 6.29 -17.63
C ILE A 340 25.47 7.50 -17.61
N CYS A 341 26.01 8.68 -17.90
CA CYS A 341 25.24 9.91 -18.01
C CYS A 341 25.26 10.41 -19.45
N PHE A 342 24.13 10.91 -19.93
CA PHE A 342 24.01 11.45 -21.29
C PHE A 342 23.53 12.91 -21.28
N SER A 343 24.18 13.71 -22.12
CA SER A 343 23.75 15.04 -22.55
C SER A 343 23.87 15.12 -24.08
N ASP A 344 24.42 16.21 -24.61
CA ASP A 344 25.11 16.27 -25.91
C ASP A 344 26.30 15.28 -26.01
N SER A 345 26.76 14.70 -24.89
CA SER A 345 27.86 13.75 -24.83
C SER A 345 27.65 12.63 -23.80
N ILE A 346 28.34 11.50 -23.97
CA ILE A 346 28.22 10.33 -23.09
C ILE A 346 29.39 10.27 -22.10
N THR A 347 29.09 10.56 -20.82
CA THR A 347 30.04 10.49 -19.70
C THR A 347 29.82 9.21 -18.92
N ARG A 348 30.90 8.57 -18.46
CA ARG A 348 30.83 7.31 -17.69
C ARG A 348 31.52 7.49 -16.35
N TRP A 349 30.98 6.89 -15.30
CA TRP A 349 31.67 6.79 -14.01
C TRP A 349 32.88 5.85 -14.11
N ASN A 350 32.68 4.68 -14.73
CA ASN A 350 33.71 3.67 -14.94
C ASN A 350 33.70 3.18 -16.41
N THR A 351 34.84 2.73 -16.92
CA THR A 351 34.94 2.15 -18.27
C THR A 351 34.35 0.76 -18.37
N ALA A 352 34.30 0.00 -17.27
CA ALA A 352 33.72 -1.33 -17.19
C ALA A 352 32.58 -1.38 -16.16
N VAL A 353 31.74 -2.40 -16.25
CA VAL A 353 30.81 -2.75 -15.17
C VAL A 353 31.61 -3.40 -14.04
N VAL A 354 31.49 -2.92 -12.80
CA VAL A 354 32.36 -3.32 -11.69
C VAL A 354 31.58 -3.79 -10.47
N GLU A 355 32.17 -4.71 -9.71
CA GLU A 355 31.63 -5.23 -8.44
C GLU A 355 31.34 -4.10 -7.45
N ALA A 356 30.22 -4.16 -6.73
CA ALA A 356 29.73 -3.12 -5.84
C ALA A 356 30.41 -3.08 -4.46
N THR A 357 31.74 -3.23 -4.45
CA THR A 357 32.59 -3.06 -3.26
C THR A 357 32.33 -1.71 -2.59
N SER A 358 32.53 -1.64 -1.27
CA SER A 358 32.30 -0.41 -0.50
C SER A 358 33.16 0.78 -0.98
N GLY A 359 34.34 0.53 -1.57
CA GLY A 359 35.17 1.54 -2.24
C GLY A 359 34.57 2.04 -3.57
N ASN A 360 34.08 1.11 -4.40
CA ASN A 360 33.40 1.44 -5.66
C ASN A 360 32.10 2.21 -5.42
N LYS A 361 31.28 1.79 -4.44
CA LYS A 361 30.09 2.54 -4.00
C LYS A 361 30.42 3.97 -3.57
N LEU A 362 31.49 4.17 -2.80
CA LEU A 362 31.91 5.50 -2.36
C LEU A 362 32.33 6.38 -3.55
N ALA A 363 33.11 5.84 -4.48
CA ALA A 363 33.52 6.55 -5.70
C ALA A 363 32.32 6.89 -6.61
N ALA A 364 31.36 5.98 -6.77
CA ALA A 364 30.13 6.22 -7.52
C ALA A 364 29.27 7.34 -6.88
N LYS A 365 29.11 7.35 -5.54
CA LYS A 365 28.40 8.43 -4.83
C LYS A 365 29.12 9.78 -4.98
N GLN A 366 30.45 9.81 -5.02
CA GLN A 366 31.21 11.03 -5.31
C GLN A 366 30.99 11.53 -6.74
N PHE A 367 30.97 10.63 -7.73
CA PHE A 367 30.64 10.95 -9.12
C PHE A 367 29.22 11.52 -9.25
N VAL A 368 28.22 10.82 -8.69
CA VAL A 368 26.80 11.26 -8.68
C VAL A 368 26.66 12.64 -8.05
N ASN A 369 27.28 12.89 -6.89
CA ASN A 369 27.24 14.20 -6.25
C ASN A 369 27.84 15.32 -7.13
N GLY A 370 28.83 14.98 -7.96
CA GLY A 370 29.49 15.87 -8.91
C GLY A 370 28.69 16.22 -10.17
N LEU A 371 27.62 15.48 -10.51
CA LEU A 371 26.85 15.68 -11.74
C LEU A 371 26.31 17.11 -11.88
N ARG A 372 26.21 17.59 -13.12
CA ARG A 372 25.62 18.88 -13.48
C ARG A 372 24.73 18.65 -14.69
N ALA A 373 23.55 19.25 -14.66
CA ALA A 373 22.65 19.24 -15.80
C ALA A 373 23.07 20.38 -16.76
N ASP A 374 23.31 20.06 -18.03
CA ASP A 374 23.68 21.00 -19.10
C ASP A 374 23.58 20.31 -20.48
N GLY A 375 23.44 21.07 -21.56
CA GLY A 375 23.41 20.55 -22.93
C GLY A 375 22.12 19.85 -23.37
N ASP A 376 22.18 19.22 -24.55
CA ASP A 376 21.10 18.46 -25.21
C ASP A 376 20.94 17.05 -24.61
N ALA A 377 20.16 16.15 -25.25
CA ALA A 377 19.88 14.79 -24.76
C ALA A 377 20.07 13.70 -25.83
N ASP A 378 21.21 13.01 -25.83
CA ASP A 378 21.50 11.80 -26.64
C ASP A 378 21.15 10.50 -25.88
N MET A 379 19.84 10.24 -25.75
CA MET A 379 19.34 9.02 -25.12
C MET A 379 19.80 7.74 -25.85
N HIS A 380 19.89 7.78 -27.18
CA HIS A 380 20.26 6.63 -28.00
C HIS A 380 21.72 6.23 -27.75
N GLY A 381 22.65 7.18 -27.76
CA GLY A 381 24.06 6.95 -27.44
C GLY A 381 24.27 6.43 -26.02
N GLY A 382 23.53 6.96 -25.04
CA GLY A 382 23.58 6.51 -23.65
C GLY A 382 23.12 5.05 -23.47
N LEU A 383 22.00 4.68 -24.10
CA LEU A 383 21.47 3.31 -24.07
C LEU A 383 22.38 2.33 -24.83
N MET A 384 22.86 2.71 -26.02
CA MET A 384 23.76 1.86 -26.81
C MET A 384 25.06 1.57 -26.07
N ASP A 385 25.66 2.55 -25.37
CA ASP A 385 26.86 2.28 -24.58
C ASP A 385 26.60 1.31 -23.42
N ALA A 386 25.47 1.47 -22.72
CA ALA A 386 25.07 0.53 -21.66
C ALA A 386 24.91 -0.91 -22.18
N ILE A 387 24.28 -1.09 -23.33
CA ILE A 387 24.11 -2.40 -23.97
C ILE A 387 25.46 -3.02 -24.34
N ILE A 388 26.37 -2.23 -24.93
CA ILE A 388 27.71 -2.70 -25.28
C ILE A 388 28.49 -3.14 -24.02
N ARG A 389 28.48 -2.33 -22.95
CA ARG A 389 29.16 -2.68 -21.68
C ARG A 389 28.59 -3.94 -21.02
N LEU A 390 27.28 -4.16 -21.08
CA LEU A 390 26.64 -5.37 -20.54
C LEU A 390 27.00 -6.61 -21.38
N LYS A 391 27.00 -6.50 -22.73
CA LYS A 391 27.41 -7.60 -23.61
C LYS A 391 28.89 -7.96 -23.47
N GLU A 392 29.76 -6.96 -23.32
CA GLU A 392 31.19 -7.18 -23.01
C GLU A 392 31.40 -7.97 -21.71
N LEU A 393 30.51 -7.82 -20.71
CA LEU A 393 30.55 -8.60 -19.46
C LEU A 393 29.99 -10.02 -19.64
N GLU A 394 28.91 -10.17 -20.41
CA GLU A 394 28.33 -11.47 -20.77
C GLU A 394 29.36 -12.36 -21.51
N ASP A 395 30.05 -11.80 -22.51
CA ASP A 395 31.10 -12.47 -23.28
C ASP A 395 32.31 -12.90 -22.42
N GLN A 396 32.54 -12.23 -21.29
CA GLN A 396 33.58 -12.60 -20.32
C GLN A 396 33.16 -13.73 -19.36
N ASN A 397 31.89 -14.18 -19.42
CA ASN A 397 31.36 -15.31 -18.69
C ASN A 397 31.52 -15.19 -17.15
N VAL A 398 31.39 -13.96 -16.62
CA VAL A 398 31.73 -13.56 -15.24
C VAL A 398 30.63 -13.93 -14.23
N ARG A 399 30.21 -15.21 -14.26
CA ARG A 399 28.96 -15.77 -13.72
C ARG A 399 27.73 -15.42 -14.58
N ASN A 400 26.76 -16.32 -14.55
CA ASN A 400 25.39 -15.99 -14.90
C ASN A 400 24.89 -14.94 -13.89
N ALA A 401 24.14 -13.94 -14.37
CA ALA A 401 23.57 -12.85 -13.58
C ALA A 401 22.52 -12.12 -14.44
N LEU A 402 21.51 -11.52 -13.81
CA LEU A 402 20.50 -10.73 -14.54
C LEU A 402 21.11 -9.40 -15.04
N SER A 403 21.19 -9.23 -16.36
CA SER A 403 21.62 -7.96 -16.96
C SER A 403 20.42 -7.02 -17.14
N MET A 404 20.53 -5.80 -16.60
CA MET A 404 19.45 -4.80 -16.65
C MET A 404 19.97 -3.36 -16.80
N ILE A 405 19.17 -2.54 -17.47
CA ILE A 405 19.38 -1.10 -17.65
C ILE A 405 18.22 -0.36 -16.98
N ILE A 406 18.55 0.62 -16.13
CA ILE A 406 17.59 1.57 -15.57
C ILE A 406 17.85 2.93 -16.19
N LEU A 407 16.97 3.34 -17.10
CA LEU A 407 16.98 4.65 -17.75
C LEU A 407 16.19 5.67 -16.92
N LEU A 408 16.71 6.87 -16.73
CA LEU A 408 16.02 8.01 -16.12
C LEU A 408 16.19 9.24 -17.01
N THR A 409 15.08 9.89 -17.39
CA THR A 409 15.04 11.10 -18.24
C THR A 409 13.83 11.97 -17.92
N ASP A 410 13.92 13.28 -18.17
CA ASP A 410 12.83 14.24 -17.96
C ASP A 410 12.25 14.86 -19.25
N GLY A 411 12.74 14.47 -20.42
CA GLY A 411 12.42 15.10 -21.70
C GLY A 411 12.35 14.15 -22.90
N GLU A 412 12.44 14.75 -24.09
CA GLU A 412 12.55 14.06 -25.39
C GLU A 412 14.03 13.99 -25.83
N PRO A 413 14.43 12.97 -26.63
CA PRO A 413 15.77 12.94 -27.22
C PRO A 413 15.97 14.12 -28.19
N THR A 414 16.99 14.96 -27.96
CA THR A 414 17.30 16.14 -28.80
C THR A 414 18.64 16.07 -29.53
N SER A 415 19.53 15.15 -29.16
CA SER A 415 20.80 14.88 -29.83
C SER A 415 20.90 13.41 -30.27
N GLY A 416 21.89 13.09 -31.11
CA GLY A 416 22.08 11.75 -31.67
C GLY A 416 20.92 11.31 -32.58
N ILE A 417 20.41 10.09 -32.37
CA ILE A 417 19.19 9.63 -33.04
C ILE A 417 17.99 10.08 -32.21
N THR A 418 17.16 10.95 -32.79
CA THR A 418 16.00 11.55 -32.10
C THR A 418 14.65 10.96 -32.52
N ASN A 419 14.59 10.16 -33.58
CA ASN A 419 13.32 9.56 -34.05
C ASN A 419 12.87 8.42 -33.11
N PRO A 420 11.72 8.53 -32.41
CA PRO A 420 11.29 7.54 -31.43
C PRO A 420 11.18 6.10 -31.97
N SER A 421 10.82 5.92 -33.25
CA SER A 421 10.70 4.59 -33.87
C SER A 421 12.07 3.98 -34.18
N GLU A 422 13.01 4.79 -34.66
CA GLU A 422 14.38 4.35 -34.95
C GLU A 422 15.13 4.00 -33.66
N ILE A 423 14.94 4.79 -32.59
CA ILE A 423 15.47 4.48 -31.26
C ILE A 423 14.92 3.14 -30.77
N VAL A 424 13.61 2.93 -30.78
CA VAL A 424 12.99 1.68 -30.32
C VAL A 424 13.48 0.47 -31.13
N GLU A 425 13.53 0.56 -32.46
CA GLU A 425 14.01 -0.54 -33.31
C GLU A 425 15.49 -0.84 -33.06
N SER A 426 16.33 0.20 -33.04
CA SER A 426 17.78 0.07 -32.84
C SER A 426 18.12 -0.52 -31.48
N ILE A 427 17.53 0.01 -30.40
CA ILE A 427 17.76 -0.46 -29.04
C ILE A 427 17.23 -1.88 -28.83
N THR A 428 16.04 -2.20 -29.32
CA THR A 428 15.46 -3.55 -29.17
C THR A 428 16.29 -4.60 -29.89
N LYS A 429 16.75 -4.29 -31.11
CA LYS A 429 17.68 -5.14 -31.87
C LYS A 429 19.04 -5.27 -31.19
N ALA A 430 19.53 -4.23 -30.52
CA ALA A 430 20.78 -4.26 -29.79
C ALA A 430 20.67 -5.07 -28.49
N ILE A 431 19.53 -5.05 -27.79
CA ILE A 431 19.24 -5.82 -26.58
C ILE A 431 19.08 -7.32 -26.86
N ASP A 432 18.47 -7.70 -27.99
CA ASP A 432 18.35 -9.10 -28.45
C ASP A 432 17.65 -10.02 -27.41
N GLY A 433 16.70 -9.47 -26.66
CA GLY A 433 15.94 -10.18 -25.62
C GLY A 433 16.70 -10.52 -24.33
N LYS A 434 17.99 -10.17 -24.21
CA LYS A 434 18.87 -10.59 -23.11
C LYS A 434 18.99 -9.62 -21.93
N ILE A 435 18.58 -8.37 -22.11
CA ILE A 435 18.76 -7.28 -21.14
C ILE A 435 17.40 -6.67 -20.82
N ALA A 436 17.05 -6.60 -19.53
CA ALA A 436 15.83 -5.91 -19.11
C ALA A 436 16.04 -4.40 -19.18
N LEU A 437 15.21 -3.67 -19.94
CA LEU A 437 15.25 -2.20 -19.98
C LEU A 437 14.06 -1.63 -19.22
N LEU A 438 14.32 -0.94 -18.12
CA LEU A 438 13.32 -0.26 -17.31
C LEU A 438 13.50 1.25 -17.43
N SER A 439 12.40 2.00 -17.53
CA SER A 439 12.45 3.44 -17.82
C SER A 439 11.70 4.28 -16.80
N LEU A 440 12.31 5.38 -16.38
CA LEU A 440 11.78 6.32 -15.41
C LEU A 440 11.59 7.68 -16.09
N ALA A 441 10.33 8.09 -16.20
CA ALA A 441 9.92 9.35 -16.82
C ALA A 441 9.75 10.41 -15.73
N PHE A 442 10.69 11.35 -15.61
CA PHE A 442 10.69 12.37 -14.55
C PHE A 442 9.88 13.60 -14.99
N GLY A 443 8.76 13.84 -14.30
CA GLY A 443 7.95 15.03 -14.51
C GLY A 443 7.01 14.92 -15.70
N ALA A 444 6.34 16.04 -16.03
CA ALA A 444 5.29 16.07 -17.04
C ALA A 444 5.81 16.12 -18.49
N SER A 445 7.07 16.56 -18.69
CA SER A 445 7.68 16.79 -20.00
C SER A 445 8.33 15.56 -20.64
N ALA A 446 8.54 14.48 -19.88
CA ALA A 446 9.18 13.27 -20.38
C ALA A 446 8.29 12.51 -21.38
N ASP A 447 8.86 12.03 -22.50
CA ASP A 447 8.10 11.19 -23.45
C ASP A 447 7.87 9.78 -22.90
N TYR A 448 6.86 9.68 -22.04
CA TYR A 448 6.40 8.42 -21.48
C TYR A 448 5.96 7.41 -22.54
N LYS A 449 5.56 7.83 -23.76
CA LYS A 449 5.17 6.90 -24.82
C LYS A 449 6.38 6.22 -25.44
N LEU A 450 7.47 6.95 -25.69
CA LEU A 450 8.75 6.36 -26.09
C LEU A 450 9.29 5.41 -25.02
N LEU A 451 9.32 5.85 -23.76
CA LEU A 451 9.86 5.07 -22.64
C LEU A 451 9.04 3.80 -22.36
N GLN A 452 7.71 3.87 -22.48
CA GLN A 452 6.84 2.70 -22.37
C GLN A 452 7.08 1.70 -23.51
N LYS A 453 7.37 2.17 -24.73
CA LYS A 453 7.71 1.30 -25.85
C LYS A 453 9.08 0.66 -25.68
N LEU A 454 10.10 1.44 -25.35
CA LEU A 454 11.44 0.96 -25.05
C LEU A 454 11.41 -0.16 -24.00
N SER A 455 10.70 0.06 -22.89
CA SER A 455 10.63 -0.92 -21.81
C SER A 455 9.80 -2.15 -22.20
N GLY A 456 8.64 -1.94 -22.84
CA GLY A 456 7.70 -3.01 -23.21
C GLY A 456 8.25 -3.98 -24.26
N TYR A 457 9.02 -3.50 -25.24
CA TYR A 457 9.70 -4.37 -26.21
C TYR A 457 10.91 -5.13 -25.60
N ASN A 458 11.46 -4.65 -24.48
CA ASN A 458 12.69 -5.16 -23.86
C ASN A 458 12.46 -5.68 -22.44
N GLN A 459 11.32 -6.34 -22.25
CA GLN A 459 10.92 -7.10 -21.05
C GLN A 459 11.01 -6.34 -19.70
N GLY A 460 10.99 -5.01 -19.72
CA GLY A 460 10.93 -4.18 -18.51
C GLY A 460 9.66 -3.35 -18.42
N LEU A 461 9.64 -2.40 -17.48
CA LEU A 461 8.49 -1.52 -17.22
C LEU A 461 8.88 -0.05 -17.26
N ALA A 462 7.92 0.80 -17.63
CA ALA A 462 8.06 2.25 -17.58
C ALA A 462 7.23 2.84 -16.44
N ARG A 463 7.81 3.73 -15.64
CA ARG A 463 7.16 4.38 -14.51
C ARG A 463 7.30 5.91 -14.61
N LYS A 464 6.22 6.63 -14.34
CA LYS A 464 6.26 8.08 -14.15
C LYS A 464 6.71 8.41 -12.74
N ILE A 465 7.54 9.43 -12.61
CA ILE A 465 7.98 10.02 -11.35
C ILE A 465 7.41 11.44 -11.31
N TYR A 466 6.46 11.66 -10.40
CA TYR A 466 5.69 12.90 -10.37
C TYR A 466 6.40 13.96 -9.51
N SER A 467 6.45 15.20 -10.00
CA SER A 467 7.15 16.33 -9.38
C SER A 467 6.39 16.99 -8.20
N ASP A 468 5.12 16.61 -8.00
CA ASP A 468 4.22 17.12 -6.94
C ASP A 468 4.33 16.35 -5.61
N SER A 469 4.90 15.16 -5.67
CA SER A 469 5.15 14.22 -4.59
C SER A 469 6.66 14.00 -4.45
N SER A 470 7.15 13.35 -3.39
CA SER A 470 8.60 13.21 -3.17
C SER A 470 9.25 12.38 -4.29
N PRO A 471 10.06 12.96 -5.20
CA PRO A 471 10.53 12.22 -6.38
C PRO A 471 11.64 11.24 -6.00
N SER A 472 12.48 11.60 -5.03
CA SER A 472 13.54 10.72 -4.52
C SER A 472 12.98 9.46 -3.86
N LEU A 473 11.85 9.54 -3.13
CA LEU A 473 11.19 8.36 -2.56
C LEU A 473 10.52 7.49 -3.64
N GLN A 474 9.94 8.07 -4.69
CA GLN A 474 9.38 7.32 -5.82
C GLN A 474 10.48 6.53 -6.58
N LEU A 475 11.65 7.16 -6.79
CA LEU A 475 12.81 6.53 -7.42
C LEU A 475 13.39 5.40 -6.56
N ASP A 476 13.53 5.62 -5.25
CA ASP A 476 14.01 4.63 -4.28
C ASP A 476 13.04 3.43 -4.16
N GLY A 477 11.74 3.69 -4.06
CA GLY A 477 10.69 2.66 -4.04
C GLY A 477 10.61 1.85 -5.33
N PHE A 478 10.80 2.49 -6.49
CA PHE A 478 10.94 1.76 -7.75
C PHE A 478 12.17 0.85 -7.77
N TYR A 479 13.32 1.31 -7.26
CA TYR A 479 14.50 0.45 -7.23
C TYR A 479 14.29 -0.79 -6.36
N LYS A 480 13.66 -0.64 -5.18
CA LYS A 480 13.36 -1.76 -4.25
C LYS A 480 12.58 -2.89 -4.91
N GLU A 481 11.54 -2.55 -5.68
CA GLU A 481 10.71 -3.49 -6.45
C GLU A 481 11.52 -4.34 -7.45
N VAL A 482 12.67 -3.84 -7.93
CA VAL A 482 13.52 -4.52 -8.91
C VAL A 482 14.95 -4.81 -8.40
N ALA A 483 15.18 -4.64 -7.08
CA ALA A 483 16.50 -4.76 -6.47
C ALA A 483 16.94 -6.21 -6.26
N THR A 484 16.00 -7.15 -6.16
CA THR A 484 16.27 -8.56 -5.79
C THR A 484 15.67 -9.52 -6.81
N PRO A 485 16.32 -9.81 -7.93
CA PRO A 485 15.88 -10.88 -8.81
C PRO A 485 16.08 -12.24 -8.11
N ILE A 486 15.06 -13.09 -8.18
CA ILE A 486 15.07 -14.46 -7.63
C ILE A 486 14.87 -15.52 -8.73
N LEU A 487 14.29 -15.15 -9.88
CA LEU A 487 14.28 -15.95 -11.10
C LEU A 487 14.73 -15.10 -12.29
N TYR A 488 15.30 -15.73 -13.31
CA TYR A 488 15.48 -15.16 -14.65
C TYR A 488 15.14 -16.21 -15.72
N ASN A 489 14.78 -15.78 -16.93
CA ASN A 489 14.35 -16.67 -18.03
C ASN A 489 13.29 -17.72 -17.62
N VAL A 490 12.23 -17.27 -16.95
CA VAL A 490 11.09 -18.12 -16.55
C VAL A 490 10.28 -18.48 -17.78
N ASP A 491 10.07 -19.77 -18.08
CA ASP A 491 9.32 -20.24 -19.25
C ASP A 491 8.24 -21.25 -18.86
N VAL A 492 7.03 -20.78 -18.58
CA VAL A 492 5.99 -21.63 -18.00
C VAL A 492 5.21 -22.38 -19.07
N GLN A 493 5.51 -23.66 -19.24
CA GLN A 493 4.90 -24.49 -20.28
C GLN A 493 3.63 -25.20 -19.79
N TYR A 494 2.59 -25.19 -20.62
CA TYR A 494 1.31 -25.87 -20.37
C TYR A 494 1.06 -26.98 -21.39
N PRO A 495 0.46 -28.13 -20.99
CA PRO A 495 0.23 -29.23 -21.92
C PRO A 495 -0.90 -28.91 -22.93
N GLU A 496 -0.58 -29.00 -24.22
CA GLU A 496 -1.49 -28.76 -25.35
C GLU A 496 -2.78 -29.60 -25.31
N ASN A 497 -2.77 -30.75 -24.64
CA ASN A 497 -3.94 -31.61 -24.50
C ASN A 497 -4.87 -31.24 -23.32
N ALA A 498 -4.52 -30.20 -22.54
CA ALA A 498 -5.33 -29.71 -21.42
C ALA A 498 -5.81 -28.28 -21.59
N VAL A 499 -5.02 -27.43 -22.26
CA VAL A 499 -5.26 -25.98 -22.38
C VAL A 499 -5.60 -25.58 -23.81
N GLU A 500 -6.52 -24.62 -23.95
CA GLU A 500 -6.76 -23.89 -25.20
C GLU A 500 -5.63 -22.87 -25.39
N MET A 501 -4.60 -23.24 -26.16
CA MET A 501 -3.32 -22.50 -26.21
C MET A 501 -3.45 -21.04 -26.70
N ASP A 502 -4.49 -20.71 -27.46
CA ASP A 502 -4.80 -19.35 -27.95
C ASP A 502 -5.49 -18.46 -26.89
N THR A 503 -5.82 -19.04 -25.73
CA THR A 503 -6.35 -18.33 -24.56
C THR A 503 -5.28 -18.04 -23.50
N LEU A 504 -4.07 -18.60 -23.62
CA LEU A 504 -2.98 -18.36 -22.70
C LEU A 504 -2.52 -16.90 -22.73
N THR A 505 -2.38 -16.29 -21.55
CA THR A 505 -1.65 -15.02 -21.38
C THR A 505 -0.14 -15.26 -21.42
N LYS A 506 0.68 -14.19 -21.36
CA LYS A 506 2.15 -14.29 -21.41
C LYS A 506 2.71 -15.37 -20.47
N THR A 507 3.52 -16.29 -21.01
CA THR A 507 4.12 -17.43 -20.26
C THR A 507 5.62 -17.32 -20.01
N ASN A 508 6.32 -16.45 -20.75
CA ASN A 508 7.78 -16.32 -20.71
C ASN A 508 8.20 -14.96 -20.13
N PHE A 509 9.08 -14.93 -19.12
CA PHE A 509 9.47 -13.72 -18.40
C PHE A 509 10.98 -13.67 -18.16
N LEU A 510 11.64 -12.60 -18.60
CA LEU A 510 13.10 -12.42 -18.40
C LEU A 510 13.52 -12.39 -16.92
N SER A 511 12.67 -11.91 -16.01
CA SER A 511 12.98 -11.83 -14.58
C SER A 511 11.75 -11.90 -13.68
N HIS A 512 11.94 -12.39 -12.46
CA HIS A 512 11.01 -12.31 -11.35
C HIS A 512 11.75 -11.79 -10.12
N PHE A 513 11.17 -10.81 -9.43
CA PHE A 513 11.78 -10.15 -8.28
C PHE A 513 11.11 -10.58 -6.97
N GLU A 514 11.91 -10.68 -5.91
CA GLU A 514 11.44 -10.88 -4.54
C GLU A 514 10.37 -9.82 -4.21
N GLY A 515 9.31 -10.25 -3.54
CA GLY A 515 8.19 -9.37 -3.21
C GLY A 515 7.22 -9.07 -4.37
N THR A 516 7.43 -9.64 -5.56
CA THR A 516 6.48 -9.59 -6.69
C THR A 516 5.73 -10.92 -6.88
N GLU A 517 4.86 -11.00 -7.90
CA GLU A 517 4.15 -12.22 -8.31
C GLU A 517 4.00 -12.26 -9.84
N ILE A 518 4.30 -13.38 -10.47
CA ILE A 518 3.92 -13.68 -11.86
C ILE A 518 2.52 -14.30 -11.85
N VAL A 519 1.65 -13.87 -12.76
CA VAL A 519 0.33 -14.49 -12.94
C VAL A 519 0.10 -14.86 -14.39
N ILE A 520 -0.37 -16.09 -14.62
CA ILE A 520 -0.73 -16.63 -15.93
C ILE A 520 -2.14 -17.17 -15.87
N THR A 521 -2.92 -16.96 -16.94
CA THR A 521 -4.29 -17.46 -17.05
C THR A 521 -4.55 -18.13 -18.39
N GLY A 522 -5.60 -18.94 -18.46
CA GLY A 522 -6.08 -19.54 -19.69
C GLY A 522 -7.38 -20.33 -19.48
N LYS A 523 -7.90 -20.89 -20.56
CA LYS A 523 -9.06 -21.80 -20.57
C LYS A 523 -8.60 -23.25 -20.75
N LEU A 524 -9.21 -24.16 -20.01
CA LEU A 524 -9.09 -25.59 -20.19
C LEU A 524 -10.00 -26.06 -21.32
N LYS A 525 -9.57 -27.11 -22.02
CA LYS A 525 -10.42 -27.78 -23.00
C LYS A 525 -11.58 -28.47 -22.30
N ASP A 526 -12.76 -28.45 -22.92
CA ASP A 526 -14.00 -28.98 -22.32
C ASP A 526 -13.94 -30.51 -22.07
N ASP A 527 -13.06 -31.23 -22.78
CA ASP A 527 -12.80 -32.68 -22.61
C ASP A 527 -11.73 -33.01 -21.55
N TYR A 528 -11.15 -32.00 -20.89
CA TYR A 528 -10.03 -32.20 -19.98
C TYR A 528 -10.47 -32.62 -18.55
N GLU A 529 -10.68 -33.93 -18.37
CA GLU A 529 -10.98 -34.54 -17.08
C GLU A 529 -9.78 -34.59 -16.10
N GLY A 530 -8.56 -34.26 -16.52
CA GLY A 530 -7.35 -34.46 -15.72
C GLY A 530 -7.23 -33.58 -14.47
N ASN A 531 -6.75 -34.15 -13.36
CA ASN A 531 -6.59 -33.45 -12.07
C ASN A 531 -5.17 -32.90 -11.83
N LYS A 532 -4.39 -32.62 -12.91
CA LYS A 532 -3.02 -32.06 -12.84
C LYS A 532 -2.65 -31.22 -14.07
N LEU A 533 -2.76 -29.89 -14.00
CA LEU A 533 -2.01 -29.02 -14.90
C LEU A 533 -0.55 -29.05 -14.45
N SER A 534 0.27 -29.82 -15.17
CA SER A 534 1.71 -29.78 -14.93
C SER A 534 2.27 -28.58 -15.68
N ALA A 535 2.33 -27.44 -15.01
CA ALA A 535 3.18 -26.34 -15.42
C ALA A 535 4.65 -26.78 -15.26
N PHE A 536 5.47 -26.58 -16.29
CA PHE A 536 6.87 -27.03 -16.32
C PHE A 536 7.84 -25.89 -16.64
N ASP A 537 9.05 -26.04 -16.11
CA ASP A 537 10.29 -25.26 -16.32
C ASP A 537 10.37 -23.81 -15.80
N VAL A 538 10.66 -23.71 -14.50
CA VAL A 538 11.40 -22.59 -13.93
C VAL A 538 12.89 -22.95 -13.92
N GLN A 539 13.69 -22.34 -14.79
CA GLN A 539 15.15 -22.43 -14.68
C GLN A 539 15.63 -21.57 -13.51
N LEU A 540 16.40 -22.17 -12.61
CA LEU A 540 17.18 -21.44 -11.60
C LEU A 540 18.65 -21.49 -11.98
N GLU A 541 19.43 -20.56 -11.42
CA GLU A 541 20.87 -20.53 -11.63
C GLU A 541 21.63 -21.67 -10.92
N TRP A 542 22.96 -21.61 -10.92
CA TRP A 542 23.88 -22.67 -10.46
C TRP A 542 23.87 -23.94 -11.32
N GLY A 543 23.24 -23.90 -12.50
CA GLY A 543 23.02 -25.07 -13.36
C GLY A 543 21.92 -26.00 -12.84
N LEU A 544 21.07 -25.52 -11.92
CA LEU A 544 19.98 -26.25 -11.30
C LEU A 544 18.64 -25.88 -11.94
N THR A 545 18.26 -26.55 -13.03
CA THR A 545 16.88 -26.49 -13.52
C THR A 545 15.93 -27.02 -12.44
N LYS A 546 15.13 -26.16 -11.80
CA LYS A 546 14.11 -26.57 -10.84
C LYS A 546 12.81 -26.86 -11.58
N THR A 547 12.76 -28.00 -12.26
CA THR A 547 11.52 -28.52 -12.84
C THR A 547 10.58 -28.94 -11.70
N THR A 548 9.72 -28.00 -11.31
CA THR A 548 8.62 -28.18 -10.36
C THR A 548 7.33 -28.50 -11.13
N LYS A 549 6.30 -29.02 -10.43
CA LYS A 549 4.97 -29.28 -11.00
C LYS A 549 3.91 -28.81 -10.01
N SER A 550 3.04 -27.89 -10.43
CA SER A 550 1.84 -27.60 -9.66
C SER A 550 0.80 -28.71 -9.82
N ARG A 551 -0.09 -28.81 -8.84
CA ARG A 551 -1.27 -29.68 -8.88
C ARG A 551 -2.49 -28.80 -9.12
N LEU A 552 -3.46 -29.33 -9.86
CA LEU A 552 -4.77 -28.70 -9.96
C LEU A 552 -5.53 -28.91 -8.65
N ASP A 553 -5.95 -27.82 -8.02
CA ASP A 553 -7.06 -27.89 -7.08
C ASP A 553 -8.39 -27.72 -7.83
N LYS A 554 -8.94 -28.85 -8.28
CA LYS A 554 -10.21 -28.95 -9.01
C LYS A 554 -11.44 -29.03 -8.07
N GLY A 555 -11.30 -28.75 -6.77
CA GLY A 555 -12.40 -29.01 -5.81
C GLY A 555 -12.39 -28.25 -4.49
N GLY A 556 -11.48 -27.29 -4.27
CA GLY A 556 -11.46 -26.47 -3.05
C GLY A 556 -12.36 -25.22 -3.10
N ILE A 557 -12.29 -24.44 -4.18
CA ILE A 557 -12.72 -23.03 -4.16
C ILE A 557 -14.23 -22.86 -4.10
N ASP A 558 -15.01 -23.59 -4.91
CA ASP A 558 -16.48 -23.52 -4.91
C ASP A 558 -17.12 -23.83 -3.54
N ILE A 559 -16.39 -24.51 -2.65
CA ILE A 559 -16.78 -24.82 -1.26
C ILE A 559 -16.42 -23.66 -0.30
N LEU A 560 -15.40 -22.88 -0.64
CA LEU A 560 -14.98 -21.67 0.09
C LEU A 560 -15.78 -20.43 -0.32
N LEU A 561 -16.29 -20.36 -1.56
CA LEU A 561 -17.08 -19.22 -2.05
C LEU A 561 -18.41 -19.08 -1.28
N GLU A 562 -18.63 -17.89 -0.73
CA GLU A 562 -19.90 -17.47 -0.15
C GLU A 562 -20.81 -16.81 -1.21
N PRO A 563 -22.14 -16.74 -1.00
CA PRO A 563 -23.09 -16.29 -2.03
C PRO A 563 -22.93 -14.85 -2.55
N HIS A 564 -22.03 -14.07 -1.94
CA HIS A 564 -21.72 -12.69 -2.31
C HIS A 564 -20.37 -12.56 -3.06
N GLN A 565 -19.61 -13.67 -3.20
CA GLN A 565 -18.37 -13.72 -3.97
C GLN A 565 -18.66 -14.02 -5.45
N VAL A 566 -17.72 -13.62 -6.31
CA VAL A 566 -17.85 -13.70 -7.76
C VAL A 566 -17.57 -15.14 -8.23
N ASP A 567 -18.61 -15.88 -8.60
CA ASP A 567 -18.55 -17.30 -8.99
C ASP A 567 -17.86 -17.54 -10.35
N ASP A 568 -17.77 -16.52 -11.22
CA ASP A 568 -17.00 -16.52 -12.46
C ASP A 568 -15.61 -15.88 -12.35
N PHE A 569 -15.05 -15.70 -11.13
CA PHE A 569 -13.83 -14.88 -10.95
C PHE A 569 -12.65 -15.34 -11.81
N ALA A 570 -12.38 -16.64 -11.96
CA ALA A 570 -11.26 -17.12 -12.79
C ALA A 570 -11.44 -16.75 -14.28
N GLN A 571 -12.67 -16.78 -14.77
CA GLN A 571 -13.02 -16.34 -16.13
C GLN A 571 -12.87 -14.82 -16.28
N ARG A 572 -13.27 -14.04 -15.27
CA ARG A 572 -13.07 -12.59 -15.24
C ARG A 572 -11.60 -12.20 -15.08
N TYR A 573 -10.82 -12.96 -14.33
CA TYR A 573 -9.38 -12.79 -14.15
C TYR A 573 -8.68 -12.95 -15.50
N TRP A 574 -8.97 -14.06 -16.19
CA TRP A 574 -8.50 -14.30 -17.55
C TRP A 574 -8.89 -13.16 -18.50
N ALA A 575 -10.15 -12.73 -18.48
CA ALA A 575 -10.64 -11.67 -19.34
C ALA A 575 -9.95 -10.32 -19.06
N TYR A 576 -9.74 -9.98 -17.79
CA TYR A 576 -9.05 -8.77 -17.36
C TYR A 576 -7.59 -8.77 -17.82
N VAL A 577 -6.83 -9.86 -17.58
CA VAL A 577 -5.42 -9.94 -17.96
C VAL A 577 -5.29 -9.92 -19.49
N THR A 578 -6.11 -10.69 -20.20
CA THR A 578 -6.16 -10.69 -21.67
C THR A 578 -6.45 -9.29 -22.23
N VAL A 579 -7.43 -8.56 -21.69
CA VAL A 579 -7.74 -7.19 -22.12
C VAL A 579 -6.56 -6.24 -21.83
N LYS A 580 -5.91 -6.32 -20.66
CA LYS A 580 -4.72 -5.51 -20.36
C LYS A 580 -3.55 -5.81 -21.31
N GLU A 581 -3.32 -7.09 -21.65
CA GLU A 581 -2.28 -7.48 -22.62
C GLU A 581 -2.58 -6.97 -24.04
N LEU A 582 -3.81 -7.14 -24.53
CA LEU A 582 -4.23 -6.62 -25.84
C LEU A 582 -4.14 -5.07 -25.88
N LEU A 583 -4.55 -4.38 -24.82
CA LEU A 583 -4.40 -2.92 -24.70
C LEU A 583 -2.93 -2.49 -24.69
N ALA A 584 -2.04 -3.25 -24.04
CA ALA A 584 -0.60 -2.99 -24.05
C ALA A 584 -0.02 -3.18 -25.46
N GLN A 585 -0.37 -4.26 -26.16
CA GLN A 585 0.01 -4.47 -27.57
C GLN A 585 -0.47 -3.32 -28.47
N LEU A 586 -1.72 -2.87 -28.29
CA LEU A 586 -2.27 -1.71 -29.00
C LEU A 586 -1.52 -0.40 -28.69
N GLN A 587 -0.94 -0.25 -27.50
CA GLN A 587 -0.20 0.94 -27.10
C GLN A 587 1.26 0.95 -27.61
N LEU A 588 1.83 -0.23 -27.90
CA LEU A 588 3.19 -0.36 -28.43
C LEU A 588 3.32 0.11 -29.88
N GLU A 589 2.23 0.16 -30.65
CA GLU A 589 1.94 0.80 -31.97
C GLU A 589 2.93 0.75 -33.15
N ILE A 590 4.25 0.63 -32.94
CA ILE A 590 5.27 0.91 -33.97
C ILE A 590 5.40 -0.22 -34.99
N ALA A 591 5.18 -1.48 -34.56
CA ALA A 591 5.48 -2.66 -35.38
C ALA A 591 4.26 -3.35 -36.04
N LEU A 592 3.02 -3.03 -35.65
CA LEU A 592 1.85 -3.82 -36.04
C LEU A 592 1.18 -3.30 -37.34
N PRO A 593 0.98 -4.15 -38.37
CA PRO A 593 0.16 -3.83 -39.53
C PRO A 593 -1.25 -3.39 -39.13
N LYS A 594 -1.85 -2.47 -39.91
CA LYS A 594 -3.17 -1.89 -39.61
C LYS A 594 -4.27 -2.94 -39.41
N ASN A 595 -4.24 -4.04 -40.18
CA ASN A 595 -5.23 -5.11 -40.07
C ASN A 595 -5.10 -5.90 -38.76
N GLU A 596 -3.87 -6.18 -38.32
CA GLU A 596 -3.58 -6.85 -37.06
C GLU A 596 -3.95 -5.97 -35.87
N LYS A 597 -3.62 -4.66 -35.94
CA LYS A 597 -4.04 -3.67 -34.96
C LYS A 597 -5.57 -3.57 -34.83
N ASN A 598 -6.32 -3.66 -35.93
CA ASN A 598 -7.77 -3.72 -35.88
C ASN A 598 -8.24 -5.02 -35.21
N SER A 599 -7.72 -6.19 -35.62
CA SER A 599 -8.09 -7.47 -35.00
C SER A 599 -7.83 -7.53 -33.48
N ILE A 600 -6.72 -6.97 -33.01
CA ILE A 600 -6.40 -6.87 -31.57
C ILE A 600 -7.39 -5.91 -30.87
N ARG A 601 -7.74 -4.77 -31.49
CA ARG A 601 -8.77 -3.86 -30.98
C ARG A 601 -10.11 -4.55 -30.88
N ASP A 602 -10.55 -5.22 -31.94
CA ASP A 602 -11.88 -5.84 -32.01
C ASP A 602 -11.99 -6.99 -30.98
N LYS A 603 -10.93 -7.78 -30.80
CA LYS A 603 -10.82 -8.79 -29.73
C LYS A 603 -10.89 -8.15 -28.33
N ALA A 604 -10.15 -7.06 -28.10
CA ALA A 604 -10.15 -6.37 -26.82
C ALA A 604 -11.51 -5.73 -26.49
N THR A 605 -12.14 -5.07 -27.46
CA THR A 605 -13.50 -4.49 -27.34
C THR A 605 -14.53 -5.59 -27.08
N GLY A 606 -14.51 -6.69 -27.84
CA GLY A 606 -15.46 -7.79 -27.67
C GLY A 606 -15.38 -8.45 -26.29
N ILE A 607 -14.17 -8.67 -25.76
CA ILE A 607 -13.98 -9.19 -24.39
C ILE A 607 -14.45 -8.14 -23.36
N ALA A 608 -14.09 -6.87 -23.53
CA ALA A 608 -14.49 -5.80 -22.62
C ALA A 608 -16.02 -5.64 -22.55
N LEU A 609 -16.72 -5.69 -23.69
CA LEU A 609 -18.18 -5.68 -23.75
C LEU A 609 -18.79 -6.91 -23.06
N LYS A 610 -18.29 -8.11 -23.37
CA LYS A 610 -18.80 -9.38 -22.78
C LYS A 610 -18.76 -9.40 -21.25
N TYR A 611 -17.66 -8.94 -20.65
CA TYR A 611 -17.48 -8.96 -19.18
C TYR A 611 -17.82 -7.64 -18.48
N LYS A 612 -18.40 -6.69 -19.23
CA LYS A 612 -18.80 -5.35 -18.77
C LYS A 612 -17.65 -4.46 -18.27
N PHE A 613 -16.43 -4.62 -18.77
CA PHE A 613 -15.31 -3.75 -18.38
C PHE A 613 -15.38 -2.39 -19.10
N VAL A 614 -15.37 -1.30 -18.34
CA VAL A 614 -15.02 0.04 -18.86
C VAL A 614 -13.52 0.09 -19.13
N THR A 615 -13.15 0.31 -20.39
CA THR A 615 -11.76 0.32 -20.87
C THR A 615 -11.49 1.59 -21.70
N PRO A 616 -10.27 1.82 -22.23
CA PRO A 616 -10.03 2.89 -23.20
C PRO A 616 -10.82 2.75 -24.51
N LEU A 617 -11.42 1.58 -24.78
CA LEU A 617 -12.20 1.23 -25.98
C LEU A 617 -13.73 1.22 -25.75
N THR A 618 -14.19 1.15 -24.51
CA THR A 618 -15.61 1.04 -24.11
C THR A 618 -16.01 2.18 -23.17
N SER A 619 -17.31 2.41 -23.00
CA SER A 619 -17.83 3.50 -22.16
C SER A 619 -19.24 3.18 -21.68
N LEU A 620 -19.53 3.46 -20.40
CA LEU A 620 -20.90 3.40 -19.89
C LEU A 620 -21.63 4.69 -20.25
N ILE A 621 -22.90 4.54 -20.60
CA ILE A 621 -23.84 5.66 -20.73
C ILE A 621 -25.10 5.40 -19.89
N VAL A 622 -25.56 6.44 -19.19
CA VAL A 622 -26.93 6.55 -18.67
C VAL A 622 -27.64 7.62 -19.49
N ILE A 623 -28.85 7.33 -19.95
CA ILE A 623 -29.78 8.34 -20.48
C ILE A 623 -31.04 8.24 -19.63
N LYS A 624 -31.41 9.34 -18.96
CA LYS A 624 -32.70 9.49 -18.30
C LYS A 624 -33.65 10.19 -19.30
N PRO A 625 -34.74 9.54 -19.75
CA PRO A 625 -35.81 10.24 -20.45
C PRO A 625 -36.49 11.24 -19.50
N ASP A 626 -36.97 12.36 -20.03
CA ASP A 626 -37.49 13.47 -19.21
C ASP A 626 -38.92 13.25 -18.71
N ASP A 627 -39.68 12.33 -19.31
CA ASP A 627 -41.10 12.10 -19.01
C ASP A 627 -41.33 10.99 -17.96
N GLU A 628 -42.30 11.20 -17.06
CA GLU A 628 -42.73 10.17 -16.10
C GLU A 628 -43.58 9.06 -16.74
N GLU A 629 -43.93 9.18 -18.04
CA GLU A 629 -44.67 8.21 -18.86
C GLU A 629 -43.84 7.76 -20.08
N ASN A 630 -44.07 6.50 -20.50
CA ASN A 630 -43.49 5.84 -21.68
C ASN A 630 -42.01 5.38 -21.60
N TYR A 631 -41.79 4.23 -20.94
CA TYR A 631 -40.54 3.44 -21.05
C TYR A 631 -40.70 2.19 -21.93
N ASP A 632 -41.92 1.88 -22.38
CA ASP A 632 -42.22 0.69 -23.20
C ASP A 632 -41.75 0.88 -24.65
N ASP A 633 -41.90 2.07 -25.24
CA ASP A 633 -41.52 2.36 -26.64
C ASP A 633 -39.99 2.28 -26.93
N ILE A 634 -39.13 2.28 -25.90
CA ILE A 634 -37.66 2.28 -26.08
C ILE A 634 -37.06 0.85 -26.12
N LEU A 635 -37.84 -0.17 -25.75
CA LEU A 635 -37.39 -1.57 -25.75
C LEU A 635 -37.89 -2.40 -26.95
N GLU A 636 -38.82 -1.90 -27.77
CA GLU A 636 -39.38 -2.63 -28.93
C GLU A 636 -38.71 -2.31 -30.29
N THR A 637 -37.68 -1.47 -30.34
CA THR A 637 -36.99 -1.11 -31.60
C THR A 637 -35.65 -1.82 -31.85
N GLU A 638 -35.64 -3.15 -31.70
CA GLU A 638 -34.67 -4.00 -32.41
C GLU A 638 -35.15 -5.47 -32.52
N THR A 639 -36.04 -5.77 -33.48
CA THR A 639 -36.19 -7.12 -34.10
C THR A 639 -37.07 -7.10 -35.36
N GLU A 640 -36.48 -6.74 -36.51
CA GLU A 640 -37.03 -7.14 -37.82
C GLU A 640 -35.95 -7.81 -38.69
N GLY A 641 -36.11 -9.13 -38.92
CA GLY A 641 -35.66 -9.82 -40.13
C GLY A 641 -34.29 -10.52 -40.13
N GLU A 642 -34.27 -11.81 -39.79
CA GLU A 642 -34.04 -12.89 -40.79
C GLU A 642 -34.45 -14.28 -40.23
N ASP A 643 -35.17 -15.08 -41.04
CA ASP A 643 -35.80 -16.34 -40.61
C ASP A 643 -34.85 -17.56 -40.60
N VAL A 644 -34.84 -18.33 -39.51
CA VAL A 644 -34.38 -19.74 -39.47
C VAL A 644 -35.33 -20.56 -38.57
N PRO A 645 -35.84 -21.74 -39.00
CA PRO A 645 -37.05 -22.32 -38.40
C PRO A 645 -36.83 -23.07 -37.07
N ILE A 646 -37.75 -22.86 -36.13
CA ILE A 646 -37.86 -23.58 -34.86
C ILE A 646 -38.49 -24.97 -35.07
N ASN A 647 -37.94 -25.99 -34.42
CA ASN A 647 -38.59 -27.29 -34.22
C ASN A 647 -38.77 -27.57 -32.72
N ASN A 648 -39.94 -28.10 -32.35
CA ASN A 648 -40.48 -28.08 -30.99
C ASN A 648 -39.75 -28.96 -29.95
N ALA A 649 -39.62 -28.45 -28.71
CA ALA A 649 -39.48 -29.26 -27.50
C ALA A 649 -40.12 -28.58 -26.25
N GLN A 650 -41.43 -28.83 -26.08
CA GLN A 650 -42.27 -28.83 -24.88
C GLN A 650 -41.88 -28.03 -23.61
N ALA A 651 -42.81 -27.18 -23.15
CA ALA A 651 -42.73 -26.42 -21.91
C ALA A 651 -43.42 -27.08 -20.70
N HIS A 652 -42.79 -26.98 -19.53
CA HIS A 652 -43.35 -26.95 -18.18
C HIS A 652 -42.56 -25.86 -17.42
N GLY A 653 -43.11 -24.92 -16.65
CA GLY A 653 -44.50 -24.68 -16.24
C GLY A 653 -44.48 -23.91 -14.92
N ILE A 654 -44.29 -22.58 -14.95
CA ILE A 654 -44.13 -21.73 -13.76
C ILE A 654 -45.51 -21.36 -13.18
N PRO A 655 -45.82 -21.65 -11.89
CA PRO A 655 -47.03 -21.16 -11.24
C PRO A 655 -46.89 -19.71 -10.77
N GLN A 656 -47.98 -18.95 -10.89
CA GLN A 656 -48.05 -17.52 -10.51
C GLN A 656 -48.05 -17.30 -8.99
N SER A 657 -47.69 -16.07 -8.62
CA SER A 657 -47.73 -15.54 -7.25
C SER A 657 -49.15 -15.47 -6.66
N GLN A 658 -49.26 -15.76 -5.36
CA GLN A 658 -50.35 -15.26 -4.52
C GLN A 658 -49.77 -14.65 -3.25
N SER A 659 -50.36 -13.53 -2.83
CA SER A 659 -49.96 -12.76 -1.65
C SER A 659 -50.44 -13.42 -0.36
N ILE A 660 -49.54 -13.53 0.63
CA ILE A 660 -49.89 -13.75 2.04
C ILE A 660 -49.12 -12.70 2.87
N GLY A 661 -49.81 -12.16 3.88
CA GLY A 661 -49.42 -10.91 4.55
C GLY A 661 -48.22 -11.00 5.48
N ALA A 662 -47.78 -9.83 5.90
CA ALA A 662 -46.70 -9.63 6.86
C ALA A 662 -46.93 -10.44 8.16
N SER A 663 -46.03 -11.38 8.43
CA SER A 663 -45.86 -12.00 9.73
C SER A 663 -44.37 -12.26 9.93
N SER A 664 -43.86 -11.85 11.09
CA SER A 664 -42.46 -11.89 11.49
C SER A 664 -41.81 -13.27 11.30
N ILE A 665 -40.78 -13.35 10.47
CA ILE A 665 -39.85 -14.48 10.46
C ILE A 665 -38.98 -14.40 11.72
N PRO A 666 -38.80 -15.48 12.50
CA PRO A 666 -37.98 -15.44 13.71
C PRO A 666 -36.50 -15.22 13.39
N LEU A 667 -35.83 -14.43 14.23
CA LEU A 667 -34.36 -14.40 14.29
C LEU A 667 -33.83 -15.84 14.45
N PRO A 668 -32.73 -16.22 13.78
CA PRO A 668 -32.10 -17.51 14.02
C PRO A 668 -31.70 -17.60 15.49
N VAL A 669 -32.15 -18.67 16.15
CA VAL A 669 -31.82 -18.94 17.56
C VAL A 669 -30.29 -18.99 17.68
N ALA A 670 -29.74 -18.10 18.50
CA ALA A 670 -28.32 -18.05 18.77
C ALA A 670 -27.85 -19.42 19.29
N VAL A 671 -27.15 -20.18 18.43
CA VAL A 671 -26.26 -21.23 18.90
C VAL A 671 -25.23 -20.52 19.76
N ALA A 672 -25.18 -20.85 21.05
CA ALA A 672 -24.31 -20.21 22.01
C ALA A 672 -22.84 -20.56 21.75
N SER A 673 -22.25 -19.97 20.72
CA SER A 673 -20.82 -19.71 20.67
C SER A 673 -20.46 -18.96 21.94
N ARG A 674 -19.47 -19.47 22.68
CA ARG A 674 -18.93 -18.76 23.85
C ARG A 674 -18.21 -17.53 23.34
N SER A 675 -18.95 -16.42 23.27
CA SER A 675 -18.37 -15.09 23.14
C SER A 675 -17.45 -14.87 24.35
N TYR A 676 -16.14 -15.01 24.15
CA TYR A 676 -15.17 -14.39 25.03
C TYR A 676 -15.28 -12.88 24.80
N SER A 677 -16.21 -12.26 25.53
CA SER A 677 -16.26 -10.82 25.68
C SER A 677 -14.99 -10.41 26.41
N TYR A 678 -13.94 -10.11 25.65
CA TYR A 678 -12.75 -9.47 26.19
C TYR A 678 -13.22 -8.10 26.70
N SER A 679 -13.39 -8.00 28.02
CA SER A 679 -13.57 -6.70 28.67
C SER A 679 -12.39 -5.85 28.23
N ALA A 680 -12.66 -4.69 27.62
CA ALA A 680 -11.61 -3.74 27.32
C ALA A 680 -10.74 -3.54 28.58
N PRO A 681 -9.41 -3.60 28.48
CA PRO A 681 -8.55 -3.27 29.62
C PRO A 681 -9.00 -1.92 30.15
N GLN A 682 -9.22 -1.83 31.46
CA GLN A 682 -9.52 -0.54 32.09
C GLN A 682 -8.42 0.43 31.69
N ARG A 683 -8.81 1.67 31.34
CA ARG A 683 -7.96 2.79 30.88
C ARG A 683 -6.46 2.54 31.12
N LEU A 684 -5.67 2.54 30.05
CA LEU A 684 -4.22 2.61 30.10
C LEU A 684 -3.77 3.43 31.32
N PRO A 685 -2.94 2.87 32.21
CA PRO A 685 -2.26 3.67 33.21
C PRO A 685 -1.59 4.85 32.50
N GLN A 686 -1.72 6.06 33.08
CA GLN A 686 -1.13 7.28 32.53
C GLN A 686 0.33 7.02 32.10
N PRO A 687 0.77 7.51 30.93
CA PRO A 687 2.02 7.06 30.34
C PRO A 687 3.21 7.31 31.26
N MET A 688 3.95 6.23 31.54
CA MET A 688 5.19 6.25 32.33
C MET A 688 6.23 7.17 31.67
N SER A 689 6.25 8.43 32.09
CA SER A 689 7.30 9.39 31.77
C SER A 689 8.54 9.10 32.64
N VAL A 690 9.26 8.03 32.31
CA VAL A 690 10.56 7.74 32.94
C VAL A 690 11.64 8.51 32.20
N ASP A 691 12.03 9.66 32.75
CA ASP A 691 13.19 10.41 32.29
C ASP A 691 14.48 9.68 32.71
N GLY A 692 14.90 8.73 31.86
CA GLY A 692 16.09 7.87 31.97
C GLY A 692 15.91 6.56 32.76
N ASP A 693 16.28 5.44 32.11
CA ASP A 693 16.50 4.06 32.61
C ASP A 693 15.43 3.49 33.58
N PRO A 694 14.63 2.50 33.12
CA PRO A 694 15.14 1.12 33.10
C PRO A 694 14.87 0.35 31.79
N HIS A 695 15.56 -0.79 31.63
CA HIS A 695 15.44 -1.68 30.47
C HIS A 695 14.16 -2.51 30.46
N VAL A 696 13.68 -2.94 31.63
CA VAL A 696 12.53 -3.83 31.76
C VAL A 696 11.71 -3.49 33.01
N PHE A 697 10.38 -3.55 32.85
CA PHE A 697 9.39 -3.47 33.92
C PHE A 697 8.66 -4.82 34.05
N VAL A 698 8.63 -5.38 35.25
CA VAL A 698 7.98 -6.67 35.58
C VAL A 698 7.00 -6.46 36.72
N THR A 699 5.72 -6.80 36.51
CA THR A 699 4.72 -6.87 37.59
C THR A 699 4.53 -8.33 38.01
N LEU A 700 4.71 -8.63 39.29
CA LEU A 700 4.43 -9.95 39.87
C LEU A 700 2.96 -10.02 40.31
N PRO A 701 2.08 -10.80 39.64
CA PRO A 701 0.62 -10.66 39.82
C PRO A 701 0.08 -11.13 41.16
N LYS A 702 0.71 -12.12 41.81
CA LYS A 702 0.22 -12.71 43.07
C LYS A 702 0.47 -11.79 44.27
N GLU A 703 1.52 -10.98 44.22
CA GLU A 703 1.99 -10.13 45.33
C GLU A 703 1.76 -8.62 45.08
N ASN A 704 1.37 -8.23 43.86
CA ASN A 704 1.20 -6.84 43.42
C ASN A 704 2.47 -5.99 43.60
N ILE A 705 3.62 -6.55 43.18
CA ILE A 705 4.95 -5.93 43.27
C ILE A 705 5.46 -5.60 41.86
N SER A 706 5.90 -4.36 41.66
CA SER A 706 6.57 -3.92 40.44
C SER A 706 8.08 -3.85 40.62
N LEU A 707 8.83 -4.55 39.76
CA LEU A 707 10.29 -4.59 39.72
C LEU A 707 10.81 -3.83 38.49
N CYS A 708 11.85 -3.02 38.71
CA CYS A 708 12.53 -2.23 37.68
C CYS A 708 13.97 -2.74 37.50
N PHE A 709 14.31 -3.22 36.30
CA PHE A 709 15.63 -3.80 36.01
C PHE A 709 16.43 -2.99 34.97
N GLU A 710 17.73 -2.82 35.24
CA GLU A 710 18.71 -2.26 34.31
C GLU A 710 19.61 -3.41 33.83
N ILE A 711 19.53 -3.78 32.55
CA ILE A 711 20.28 -4.91 31.99
C ILE A 711 21.56 -4.36 31.34
N THR A 712 22.67 -4.46 32.06
CA THR A 712 23.98 -3.97 31.61
C THR A 712 24.77 -5.06 30.88
N GLY A 713 25.29 -4.77 29.69
CA GLY A 713 26.12 -5.71 28.91
C GLY A 713 27.23 -5.01 28.11
N GLU A 714 28.08 -5.80 27.47
CA GLU A 714 29.04 -5.27 26.47
C GLU A 714 28.31 -4.84 25.20
N ASP A 715 28.92 -3.93 24.45
CA ASP A 715 28.36 -3.38 23.21
C ASP A 715 28.19 -4.46 22.14
N GLY A 716 27.00 -4.56 21.53
CA GLY A 716 26.68 -5.54 20.49
C GLY A 716 26.28 -6.94 20.98
N ILE A 717 26.20 -7.20 22.29
CA ILE A 717 25.72 -8.49 22.79
C ILE A 717 24.21 -8.67 22.53
N MET A 718 23.83 -9.86 22.05
CA MET A 718 22.44 -10.32 21.97
C MET A 718 22.08 -11.17 23.20
N ILE A 719 20.88 -10.94 23.74
CA ILE A 719 20.38 -11.63 24.93
C ILE A 719 18.97 -12.19 24.72
N ASN A 720 18.69 -13.36 25.30
CA ASN A 720 17.33 -13.92 25.32
C ASN A 720 16.50 -13.32 26.47
N LEU A 721 15.44 -12.58 26.11
CA LEU A 721 14.52 -11.95 27.04
C LEU A 721 13.44 -12.92 27.53
N ILE A 722 12.74 -13.55 26.60
CA ILE A 722 11.66 -14.52 26.86
C ILE A 722 11.81 -15.70 25.90
N SER A 723 11.52 -16.92 26.37
CA SER A 723 11.27 -18.10 25.54
C SER A 723 10.10 -18.88 26.14
N ASP A 724 9.02 -19.11 25.39
CA ASP A 724 7.86 -19.95 25.79
C ASP A 724 7.46 -20.85 24.63
N GLU A 725 7.97 -22.08 24.65
CA GLU A 725 7.73 -23.12 23.63
C GLU A 725 6.24 -23.50 23.51
N GLY A 726 5.47 -23.39 24.60
CA GLY A 726 4.02 -23.67 24.59
C GLY A 726 3.16 -22.60 23.91
N LEU A 727 3.74 -21.44 23.58
CA LEU A 727 3.10 -20.33 22.88
C LEU A 727 3.77 -19.94 21.56
N ASP A 728 4.89 -20.58 21.21
CA ASP A 728 5.78 -20.15 20.13
C ASP A 728 6.18 -18.66 20.28
N ILE A 729 6.54 -18.25 21.50
CA ILE A 729 7.03 -16.89 21.79
C ILE A 729 8.52 -16.94 22.12
N TYR A 730 9.35 -16.30 21.31
CA TYR A 730 10.77 -16.09 21.61
C TYR A 730 11.10 -14.62 21.41
N ILE A 731 11.78 -13.99 22.37
CA ILE A 731 12.13 -12.57 22.30
C ILE A 731 13.59 -12.40 22.68
N ASN A 732 14.37 -11.78 21.80
CA ASN A 732 15.78 -11.45 22.03
C ASN A 732 16.01 -9.94 21.83
N ALA A 733 17.10 -9.39 22.38
CA ALA A 733 17.43 -7.98 22.18
C ALA A 733 18.94 -7.74 22.03
N VAL A 734 19.29 -6.74 21.22
CA VAL A 734 20.66 -6.24 21.04
C VAL A 734 20.95 -5.13 22.05
N ILE A 735 22.00 -5.30 22.85
CA ILE A 735 22.49 -4.27 23.77
C ILE A 735 23.47 -3.34 23.04
N HIS A 736 23.29 -2.03 23.19
CA HIS A 736 24.27 -1.01 22.87
C HIS A 736 24.75 -0.32 24.16
N SER A 737 26.05 -0.11 24.34
CA SER A 737 26.62 0.36 25.61
C SER A 737 27.52 1.58 25.48
N VAL A 738 27.16 2.65 26.20
CA VAL A 738 27.81 3.97 26.15
C VAL A 738 28.53 4.27 27.46
N SER A 739 29.84 4.50 27.38
CA SER A 739 30.67 4.93 28.51
C SER A 739 30.58 6.44 28.72
N GLU A 740 30.21 6.87 29.93
CA GLU A 740 30.26 8.29 30.29
C GLU A 740 31.71 8.78 30.49
N ALA A 741 31.97 10.05 30.16
CA ALA A 741 33.32 10.61 30.09
C ALA A 741 34.12 10.66 31.43
N THR A 742 33.49 10.26 32.54
CA THR A 742 34.11 10.09 33.86
C THR A 742 34.59 8.65 34.13
N GLY A 743 34.32 7.69 33.24
CA GLY A 743 34.86 6.33 33.28
C GLY A 743 34.29 5.41 34.36
N THR A 744 33.21 5.82 35.04
CA THR A 744 32.64 5.11 36.20
C THR A 744 31.20 4.62 36.00
N THR A 745 30.57 4.95 34.87
CA THR A 745 29.21 4.56 34.51
C THR A 745 29.12 4.19 33.03
N ILE A 746 28.74 2.94 32.77
CA ILE A 746 28.28 2.46 31.46
C ILE A 746 26.76 2.49 31.49
N LYS A 747 26.13 3.10 30.49
CA LYS A 747 24.69 2.96 30.23
C LYS A 747 24.49 1.98 29.09
N SER A 748 23.45 1.16 29.19
CA SER A 748 23.06 0.22 28.15
C SER A 748 21.71 0.62 27.55
N PHE A 749 21.42 0.21 26.32
CA PHE A 749 20.17 0.49 25.60
C PHE A 749 19.81 -0.69 24.70
N PHE A 750 18.52 -0.93 24.43
CA PHE A 750 18.12 -1.84 23.36
C PHE A 750 18.03 -1.10 22.03
N THR A 751 18.82 -1.52 21.04
CA THR A 751 18.83 -0.93 19.67
C THR A 751 18.04 -1.75 18.66
N ALA A 752 17.84 -3.04 18.93
CA ALA A 752 16.87 -3.89 18.24
C ALA A 752 16.29 -4.91 19.21
N ILE A 753 15.04 -5.31 18.98
CA ILE A 753 14.36 -6.41 19.67
C ILE A 753 13.81 -7.34 18.58
N GLY A 754 14.27 -8.59 18.58
CA GLY A 754 13.71 -9.66 17.74
C GLY A 754 12.60 -10.38 18.49
N LEU A 755 11.51 -10.72 17.80
CA LEU A 755 10.39 -11.49 18.35
C LEU A 755 9.96 -12.57 17.34
N ASN A 756 9.92 -13.83 17.75
CA ASN A 756 9.12 -14.86 17.09
C ASN A 756 7.78 -14.94 17.81
N LEU A 757 6.69 -14.86 17.05
CA LEU A 757 5.32 -14.96 17.53
C LEU A 757 4.56 -15.94 16.62
N GLY A 758 4.42 -17.19 17.04
CA GLY A 758 3.94 -18.24 16.14
C GLY A 758 4.97 -18.54 15.05
N ARG A 759 4.54 -18.56 13.78
CA ARG A 759 5.42 -18.81 12.63
C ARG A 759 6.09 -17.56 12.06
N HIS A 760 5.89 -16.38 12.67
CA HIS A 760 6.37 -15.11 12.13
C HIS A 760 7.46 -14.48 13.01
N ALA A 761 8.59 -14.15 12.41
CA ALA A 761 9.62 -13.31 13.01
C ALA A 761 9.35 -11.81 12.81
N LEU A 762 9.78 -11.00 13.77
CA LEU A 762 9.74 -9.54 13.77
C LEU A 762 11.08 -8.99 14.24
N ILE A 763 11.58 -7.96 13.57
CA ILE A 763 12.72 -7.15 14.04
C ILE A 763 12.23 -5.72 14.28
N VAL A 764 12.12 -5.36 15.56
CA VAL A 764 11.76 -4.02 15.98
C VAL A 764 13.03 -3.21 16.20
N THR A 765 13.17 -2.08 15.49
CA THR A 765 14.25 -1.10 15.68
C THR A 765 13.65 0.29 15.94
N PRO A 766 14.42 1.28 16.42
CA PRO A 766 13.94 2.66 16.48
C PRO A 766 13.60 3.29 15.11
N ARG A 767 13.87 2.63 13.98
CA ARG A 767 13.59 3.16 12.63
C ARG A 767 12.42 2.47 11.93
N SER A 768 12.30 1.17 12.13
CA SER A 768 11.40 0.25 11.42
C SER A 768 10.86 -0.81 12.37
N ILE A 769 9.68 -1.32 12.07
CA ILE A 769 9.18 -2.59 12.60
C ILE A 769 9.12 -3.52 11.38
N GLU A 770 10.15 -4.34 11.22
CA GLU A 770 10.23 -5.32 10.14
C GLU A 770 9.52 -6.61 10.58
N VAL A 771 8.71 -7.19 9.71
CA VAL A 771 8.07 -8.49 9.88
C VAL A 771 8.54 -9.40 8.73
N GLU A 772 8.70 -10.68 9.01
CA GLU A 772 9.19 -11.69 8.07
C GLU A 772 8.42 -11.66 6.72
N GLY A 773 9.13 -11.94 5.62
CA GLY A 773 8.59 -11.81 4.26
C GLY A 773 8.77 -10.44 3.59
N GLY A 774 9.56 -9.54 4.20
CA GLY A 774 9.88 -8.20 3.65
C GLY A 774 8.93 -7.08 4.07
N LEU A 775 8.07 -7.35 5.04
CA LEU A 775 7.02 -6.46 5.53
C LEU A 775 7.59 -5.39 6.47
N THR A 776 7.03 -4.19 6.43
CA THR A 776 7.37 -3.12 7.38
C THR A 776 6.15 -2.37 7.89
N MET A 777 5.99 -2.28 9.21
CA MET A 777 5.12 -1.28 9.84
C MET A 777 5.96 -0.03 10.14
N ASP A 778 5.49 1.17 9.81
CA ASP A 778 6.16 2.44 10.17
C ASP A 778 5.64 2.92 11.53
N TRP A 779 6.55 3.27 12.44
CA TRP A 779 6.28 3.96 13.70
C TRP A 779 5.42 5.24 13.59
N LYS A 780 5.25 5.79 12.38
CA LYS A 780 4.40 6.96 12.08
C LYS A 780 2.99 6.59 11.62
N ILE A 781 2.75 5.34 11.20
CA ILE A 781 1.49 4.92 10.58
C ILE A 781 0.77 3.99 11.54
N LYS A 782 -0.35 4.49 12.05
CA LYS A 782 -1.24 3.71 12.90
C LYS A 782 -1.81 2.52 12.12
N SER A 783 -1.59 1.32 12.63
CA SER A 783 -1.84 0.06 11.90
C SER A 783 -2.16 -1.08 12.87
N ARG A 784 -2.92 -2.07 12.40
CA ARG A 784 -3.37 -3.23 13.17
C ARG A 784 -3.23 -4.51 12.34
N MET A 785 -2.22 -5.31 12.65
CA MET A 785 -1.94 -6.59 11.98
C MET A 785 -2.42 -7.77 12.84
N ALA A 786 -2.91 -8.84 12.20
CA ALA A 786 -3.20 -10.10 12.86
C ALA A 786 -2.68 -11.30 12.05
N PHE A 787 -2.04 -12.24 12.76
CA PHE A 787 -1.54 -13.53 12.27
C PHE A 787 -1.46 -14.52 13.46
N ASP A 788 -1.52 -15.83 13.20
CA ASP A 788 -1.31 -16.93 14.17
C ASP A 788 -1.85 -16.75 15.62
N GLY A 789 -2.99 -16.08 15.79
CA GLY A 789 -3.62 -15.82 17.10
C GLY A 789 -3.03 -14.64 17.89
N PHE A 790 -2.12 -13.88 17.29
CA PHE A 790 -1.57 -12.61 17.75
C PHE A 790 -2.25 -11.42 17.04
N ILE A 791 -2.33 -10.29 17.75
CA ILE A 791 -2.76 -9.00 17.24
C ILE A 791 -1.71 -7.97 17.63
N LEU A 792 -1.10 -7.35 16.61
CA LEU A 792 -0.16 -6.25 16.74
C LEU A 792 -0.86 -4.92 16.46
N ARG A 793 -0.48 -3.87 17.18
CA ARG A 793 -0.93 -2.50 16.92
C ARG A 793 0.21 -1.51 17.05
N VAL A 794 0.37 -0.62 16.08
CA VAL A 794 1.32 0.51 16.18
C VAL A 794 0.56 1.77 16.55
N ASP A 795 1.00 2.39 17.65
CA ASP A 795 0.58 3.71 18.11
C ASP A 795 1.68 4.75 17.84
N PRO A 796 1.47 5.68 16.88
CA PRO A 796 2.46 6.68 16.54
C PRO A 796 2.71 7.77 17.59
N ALA A 797 1.70 8.13 18.40
CA ALA A 797 1.82 9.22 19.35
C ALA A 797 2.55 8.78 20.63
N GLU A 798 2.16 7.65 21.21
CA GLU A 798 2.85 7.04 22.34
C GLU A 798 4.17 6.38 21.90
N LYS A 799 4.33 6.09 20.60
CA LYS A 799 5.46 5.40 19.96
C LYS A 799 5.58 3.97 20.46
N VAL A 800 4.47 3.23 20.41
CA VAL A 800 4.32 1.90 21.00
C VAL A 800 3.89 0.90 19.95
N LEU A 801 4.49 -0.29 19.96
CA LEU A 801 4.01 -1.49 19.31
C LEU A 801 3.37 -2.38 20.39
N GLU A 802 2.04 -2.44 20.45
CA GLU A 802 1.32 -3.39 21.29
C GLU A 802 1.33 -4.79 20.63
N ILE A 803 1.48 -5.83 21.46
CA ILE A 803 1.47 -7.24 21.07
C ILE A 803 0.52 -7.95 22.04
N ASN A 804 -0.59 -8.44 21.52
CA ASN A 804 -1.59 -9.17 22.30
C ASN A 804 -1.83 -10.55 21.69
N ASN A 805 -2.06 -11.58 22.50
CA ASN A 805 -2.49 -12.89 22.00
C ASN A 805 -3.84 -13.33 22.58
N MET A 806 -4.53 -14.23 21.87
CA MET A 806 -5.84 -14.74 22.29
C MET A 806 -5.82 -15.61 23.56
N LYS A 807 -4.64 -15.95 24.08
CA LYS A 807 -4.44 -16.78 25.28
C LYS A 807 -4.24 -15.95 26.57
N GLY A 808 -4.21 -14.62 26.50
CA GLY A 808 -4.05 -13.75 27.67
C GLY A 808 -2.59 -13.35 27.96
N VAL A 809 -1.79 -13.14 26.92
CA VAL A 809 -0.51 -12.43 27.01
C VAL A 809 -0.68 -11.05 26.38
N SER A 810 -0.27 -10.01 27.09
CA SER A 810 -0.23 -8.63 26.58
C SER A 810 1.11 -7.99 26.94
N MET A 811 1.81 -7.48 25.92
CA MET A 811 3.10 -6.81 26.06
C MET A 811 3.21 -5.68 25.03
N TYR A 812 4.19 -4.80 25.18
CA TYR A 812 4.44 -3.75 24.22
C TYR A 812 5.92 -3.36 24.13
N VAL A 813 6.37 -3.00 22.93
CA VAL A 813 7.68 -2.39 22.68
C VAL A 813 7.50 -0.89 22.50
N ARG A 814 8.16 -0.08 23.33
CA ARG A 814 8.13 1.38 23.22
C ARG A 814 9.41 1.90 22.57
N ARG A 815 9.27 2.75 21.55
CA ARG A 815 10.37 3.55 20.99
C ARG A 815 10.53 4.85 21.77
N HIS A 816 11.67 4.95 22.46
CA HIS A 816 12.10 6.17 23.14
C HIS A 816 12.91 7.04 22.18
N SER A 817 12.33 8.18 21.79
CA SER A 817 13.04 9.22 21.02
C SER A 817 12.90 10.58 21.72
N ASP A 818 14.04 11.08 22.21
CA ASP A 818 14.08 12.22 23.13
C ASP A 818 13.93 13.57 22.42
N ILE A 819 13.13 14.47 23.00
CA ILE A 819 12.88 15.80 22.49
C ILE A 819 14.09 16.68 22.80
N ARG A 820 14.55 17.47 21.81
CA ARG A 820 15.63 18.47 21.97
C ARG A 820 15.25 19.59 22.97
N THR A 821 15.29 19.30 24.27
CA THR A 821 15.09 20.32 25.31
C THR A 821 16.25 21.31 25.30
N LYS A 822 15.96 22.57 24.95
CA LYS A 822 16.93 23.66 24.83
C LYS A 822 17.42 24.15 26.21
N ARG A 823 18.17 23.35 26.97
CA ARG A 823 18.94 23.86 28.12
C ARG A 823 20.38 24.20 27.74
N ARG A 824 20.60 25.48 27.43
CA ARG A 824 21.94 26.09 27.32
C ARG A 824 22.55 26.25 28.71
N VAL A 825 23.39 25.31 29.14
CA VAL A 825 24.47 25.54 30.11
C VAL A 825 25.67 24.68 29.70
N GLY A 826 26.86 25.28 29.58
CA GLY A 826 28.16 24.59 29.62
C GLY A 826 28.43 23.41 28.66
N SER A 827 28.88 23.71 27.44
CA SER A 827 30.03 22.99 26.82
C SER A 827 30.00 21.46 26.61
N ARG A 828 28.85 20.83 26.28
CA ARG A 828 28.78 19.68 25.34
C ARG A 828 27.32 19.39 24.97
N LYS A 829 27.03 19.20 23.67
CA LYS A 829 25.74 18.63 23.26
C LYS A 829 25.79 17.12 23.52
N GLN A 830 25.24 16.65 24.64
CA GLN A 830 24.94 15.22 24.76
C GLN A 830 23.79 14.90 23.79
N LYS A 831 24.10 14.10 22.78
CA LYS A 831 23.11 13.44 21.93
C LYS A 831 22.70 12.18 22.70
N ARG A 832 21.52 12.17 23.32
CA ARG A 832 20.89 10.93 23.79
C ARG A 832 20.49 10.11 22.55
N GLU A 833 20.54 8.79 22.67
CA GLU A 833 20.33 7.88 21.55
C GLU A 833 18.90 7.34 21.56
N GLU A 834 18.35 7.10 20.36
CA GLU A 834 17.05 6.46 20.22
C GLU A 834 17.18 4.97 20.58
N HIS A 835 16.27 4.48 21.41
CA HIS A 835 16.32 3.12 21.95
C HIS A 835 14.91 2.57 22.14
N LEU A 836 14.85 1.28 22.46
CA LEU A 836 13.62 0.54 22.72
C LEU A 836 13.55 0.13 24.20
N GLY A 837 12.33 -0.07 24.68
CA GLY A 837 12.04 -0.77 25.94
C GLY A 837 10.94 -1.81 25.74
N LEU A 838 11.06 -2.96 26.39
CA LEU A 838 10.04 -4.01 26.41
C LEU A 838 9.29 -3.98 27.74
N TYR A 839 7.97 -4.01 27.67
CA TYR A 839 7.07 -3.93 28.82
C TYR A 839 6.01 -5.02 28.72
N ILE A 840 5.75 -5.73 29.82
CA ILE A 840 4.79 -6.85 29.84
C ILE A 840 3.66 -6.45 30.79
N GLN A 841 2.43 -6.41 30.28
CA GLN A 841 1.25 -5.92 31.00
C GLN A 841 0.43 -7.07 31.62
N GLU A 842 0.17 -8.12 30.84
CA GLU A 842 -0.63 -9.27 31.25
C GLU A 842 0.14 -10.56 30.93
N THR A 843 0.20 -11.44 31.92
CA THR A 843 1.11 -12.59 32.00
C THR A 843 0.38 -13.91 32.20
N SER A 844 -0.92 -13.89 32.49
CA SER A 844 -1.73 -15.07 32.81
C SER A 844 -1.81 -16.10 31.67
N GLY A 845 -1.52 -15.71 30.43
CA GLY A 845 -1.48 -16.61 29.27
C GLY A 845 -0.18 -17.39 29.05
N PHE A 846 0.93 -17.05 29.73
CA PHE A 846 2.21 -17.77 29.59
C PHE A 846 2.14 -19.20 30.15
N THR A 847 2.91 -20.13 29.58
CA THR A 847 2.91 -21.55 30.01
C THR A 847 4.02 -21.85 31.03
N GLU A 848 3.99 -23.06 31.60
CA GLU A 848 5.05 -23.55 32.49
C GLU A 848 6.42 -23.73 31.82
N SER A 849 6.50 -23.62 30.47
CA SER A 849 7.76 -23.67 29.73
C SER A 849 8.47 -22.31 29.63
N ILE A 850 7.88 -21.22 30.15
CA ILE A 850 8.49 -19.89 30.06
C ILE A 850 9.88 -19.81 30.73
N GLY A 851 10.84 -19.28 29.98
CA GLY A 851 12.24 -19.07 30.34
C GLY A 851 12.83 -17.82 29.69
N GLY A 852 14.16 -17.73 29.66
CA GLY A 852 14.88 -16.48 29.33
C GLY A 852 15.07 -15.58 30.56
N ILE A 853 15.82 -14.48 30.39
CA ILE A 853 16.24 -13.62 31.51
C ILE A 853 15.05 -12.99 32.27
N LEU A 854 13.89 -12.87 31.61
CA LEU A 854 12.63 -12.39 32.20
C LEU A 854 11.64 -13.52 32.53
N GLY A 855 11.62 -14.60 31.75
CA GLY A 855 10.67 -15.71 31.95
C GLY A 855 10.78 -16.38 33.32
N GLN A 856 11.97 -16.38 33.92
CA GLN A 856 12.17 -16.86 35.29
C GLN A 856 11.26 -16.20 36.34
N PHE A 857 10.84 -14.95 36.14
CA PHE A 857 9.94 -14.23 37.06
C PHE A 857 8.45 -14.60 36.89
N TYR A 858 8.08 -15.20 35.76
CA TYR A 858 6.70 -15.57 35.45
C TYR A 858 6.45 -17.08 35.58
N SER A 859 7.51 -17.90 35.58
CA SER A 859 7.42 -19.33 35.86
C SER A 859 6.87 -19.59 37.25
N THR A 860 5.85 -20.43 37.36
CA THR A 860 5.17 -20.81 38.62
C THR A 860 6.04 -21.53 39.65
N ARG A 861 7.31 -21.78 39.31
CA ARG A 861 8.30 -22.53 40.11
C ARG A 861 9.00 -21.70 41.19
N HIS A 862 8.97 -20.38 41.11
CA HIS A 862 9.70 -19.48 42.03
C HIS A 862 8.73 -18.79 43.01
N GLU A 863 9.15 -18.62 44.26
CA GLU A 863 8.41 -17.90 45.31
C GLU A 863 9.09 -16.56 45.66
N PHE A 864 8.37 -15.46 45.47
CA PHE A 864 8.86 -14.10 45.68
C PHE A 864 8.19 -13.44 46.88
N ARG A 865 8.96 -12.83 47.80
CA ARG A 865 8.41 -12.05 48.92
C ARG A 865 9.38 -10.96 49.40
N ILE A 866 8.84 -9.85 49.90
CA ILE A 866 9.65 -8.72 50.42
C ILE A 866 9.74 -8.79 51.95
N GLU A 867 10.96 -8.73 52.49
CA GLU A 867 11.24 -8.63 53.94
C GLU A 867 12.03 -7.35 54.28
N PRO A 868 11.80 -6.71 55.43
CA PRO A 868 12.68 -5.66 55.95
C PRO A 868 14.11 -6.18 56.12
N ALA A 869 15.12 -5.42 55.67
CA ALA A 869 16.51 -5.80 55.87
C ALA A 869 16.89 -5.58 57.35
N GLY A 870 17.36 -6.64 58.02
CA GLY A 870 18.06 -6.49 59.29
C GLY A 870 19.41 -5.77 59.09
N PRO A 871 19.95 -5.10 60.12
CA PRO A 871 21.22 -4.40 60.00
C PRO A 871 22.36 -5.39 59.67
N PRO A 872 23.28 -5.06 58.75
CA PRO A 872 24.51 -5.83 58.56
C PRO A 872 25.37 -5.75 59.81
N ASP A 873 26.02 -6.86 60.19
CA ASP A 873 26.94 -6.89 61.33
C ASP A 873 28.11 -5.88 61.13
N GLY A 874 28.22 -4.91 62.03
CA GLY A 874 29.45 -4.14 62.24
C GLY A 874 29.52 -2.68 61.77
N ILE A 875 28.42 -2.03 61.38
CA ILE A 875 28.41 -0.60 60.99
C ILE A 875 27.56 0.26 61.95
N PRO A 876 28.07 1.38 62.50
CA PRO A 876 27.28 2.27 63.36
C PRO A 876 26.12 2.97 62.64
N ASP A 877 25.02 3.10 63.37
CA ASP A 877 23.70 3.51 62.91
C ASP A 877 23.56 5.03 62.67
N GLN A 878 23.75 5.50 61.42
CA GLN A 878 23.33 6.85 60.96
C GLN A 878 22.86 6.94 59.49
N ASN A 879 22.52 5.84 58.81
CA ASN A 879 21.93 5.88 57.46
C ASN A 879 21.03 4.67 57.12
N VAL A 880 20.41 4.03 58.12
CA VAL A 880 19.55 2.84 57.92
C VAL A 880 18.10 3.25 57.60
N GLY A 881 17.93 4.03 56.53
CA GLY A 881 16.63 4.39 55.98
C GLY A 881 16.37 3.70 54.64
N ASN A 882 15.41 2.78 54.59
CA ASN A 882 14.88 2.14 53.38
C ASN A 882 15.79 1.13 52.64
N LEU A 883 16.49 0.25 53.37
CA LEU A 883 16.97 -1.02 52.80
C LEU A 883 15.92 -2.12 53.03
N THR A 884 15.54 -2.81 51.97
CA THR A 884 14.57 -3.92 52.01
C THR A 884 15.12 -5.07 51.16
N SER A 885 14.66 -6.30 51.36
CA SER A 885 15.16 -7.47 50.63
C SER A 885 14.03 -8.19 49.92
N LEU A 886 14.18 -8.37 48.60
CA LEU A 886 13.40 -9.32 47.83
C LEU A 886 13.99 -10.72 48.07
N ILE A 887 13.19 -11.63 48.58
CA ILE A 887 13.51 -13.05 48.64
C ILE A 887 13.01 -13.69 47.35
N ALA A 888 13.91 -14.34 46.61
CA ALA A 888 13.59 -15.26 45.52
C ALA A 888 14.14 -16.64 45.91
N ASP A 889 13.28 -17.63 46.09
CA ASP A 889 13.64 -19.02 46.46
C ASP A 889 14.61 -19.13 47.65
N GLY A 890 14.37 -18.31 48.68
CA GLY A 890 15.20 -18.23 49.88
C GLY A 890 16.44 -17.33 49.78
N THR A 891 16.80 -16.86 48.58
CA THR A 891 17.93 -15.96 48.35
C THR A 891 17.53 -14.49 48.57
N LYS A 892 18.22 -13.77 49.45
CA LYS A 892 17.97 -12.34 49.73
C LYS A 892 18.70 -11.42 48.76
N ILE A 893 17.93 -10.62 48.01
CA ILE A 893 18.39 -9.61 47.05
C ILE A 893 18.11 -8.23 47.65
N PRO A 894 19.12 -7.36 47.87
CA PRO A 894 18.90 -6.01 48.37
C PRO A 894 18.21 -5.13 47.32
N VAL A 895 17.04 -4.60 47.68
CA VAL A 895 16.23 -3.70 46.85
C VAL A 895 16.03 -2.35 47.55
N VAL A 896 15.97 -1.30 46.73
CA VAL A 896 15.71 0.08 47.15
C VAL A 896 14.41 0.52 46.52
N TRP A 897 13.50 1.04 47.34
CA TRP A 897 12.24 1.60 46.88
C TRP A 897 12.47 2.96 46.24
N HIS A 898 11.97 3.16 45.01
CA HIS A 898 11.94 4.45 44.35
C HIS A 898 10.50 4.82 43.97
N GLU A 899 10.15 6.08 44.25
CA GLU A 899 8.93 6.73 43.78
C GLU A 899 9.34 7.86 42.83
N LYS A 900 8.88 7.80 41.58
CA LYS A 900 9.18 8.81 40.55
C LYS A 900 7.97 8.92 39.61
N ASN A 901 7.47 10.13 39.41
CA ASN A 901 6.35 10.44 38.50
C ASN A 901 5.12 9.53 38.68
N GLN A 902 4.59 9.42 39.91
CA GLN A 902 3.38 8.65 40.28
C GLN A 902 3.47 7.12 40.16
N HIS A 903 4.64 6.55 39.85
CA HIS A 903 4.87 5.11 39.92
C HIS A 903 5.87 4.77 41.03
N THR A 904 5.61 3.63 41.70
CA THR A 904 6.48 3.07 42.73
C THR A 904 7.03 1.75 42.22
N CYS A 905 8.36 1.59 42.21
CA CYS A 905 8.99 0.30 41.91
C CYS A 905 10.24 0.05 42.76
N TRP A 906 10.57 -1.22 42.90
CA TRP A 906 11.75 -1.68 43.61
C TRP A 906 12.90 -1.87 42.62
N HIS A 907 13.99 -1.14 42.82
CA HIS A 907 15.24 -1.33 42.08
C HIS A 907 16.17 -2.25 42.87
N ALA A 908 16.72 -3.29 42.23
CA ALA A 908 17.87 -4.00 42.78
C ALA A 908 19.09 -3.03 42.79
N GLY A 909 19.72 -2.84 43.95
CA GLY A 909 20.70 -1.77 44.14
C GLY A 909 22.02 -1.99 43.37
N LYS A 910 22.77 -0.90 43.10
CA LYS A 910 24.12 -0.95 42.52
C LYS A 910 25.05 -1.80 43.41
N GLY A 911 25.39 -3.00 42.94
CA GLY A 911 25.99 -4.08 43.73
C GLY A 911 25.28 -5.42 43.55
N GLY A 912 24.03 -5.42 43.07
CA GLY A 912 23.25 -6.58 42.66
C GLY A 912 23.70 -7.24 41.34
N HIS A 913 25.01 -7.27 41.07
CA HIS A 913 25.60 -7.95 39.90
C HIS A 913 25.45 -9.49 39.90
N GLY A 914 24.66 -10.05 40.82
CA GLY A 914 24.53 -11.50 41.02
C GLY A 914 23.42 -12.20 40.24
N ASN A 915 22.37 -11.51 39.79
CA ASN A 915 21.10 -12.18 39.43
C ASN A 915 20.62 -12.01 37.98
N LEU A 916 21.20 -11.11 37.18
CA LEU A 916 20.89 -10.95 35.76
C LEU A 916 22.19 -10.71 34.97
N ASP A 917 23.13 -11.66 35.06
CA ASP A 917 24.32 -11.66 34.20
C ASP A 917 23.90 -12.02 32.76
N PRO A 918 23.97 -11.10 31.79
CA PRO A 918 23.58 -11.42 30.42
C PRO A 918 24.53 -12.41 29.76
N ALA A 919 25.73 -12.68 30.33
CA ALA A 919 26.61 -13.76 29.87
C ALA A 919 25.98 -15.15 30.00
N LEU A 920 25.03 -15.35 30.92
CA LEU A 920 24.30 -16.62 31.09
C LEU A 920 23.15 -16.80 30.09
N TYR A 921 22.73 -15.73 29.42
CA TYR A 921 21.57 -15.69 28.51
C TYR A 921 21.96 -15.18 27.11
N LYS A 922 23.24 -15.32 26.72
CA LYS A 922 23.72 -15.01 25.37
C LYS A 922 23.05 -15.91 24.34
N THR A 923 22.69 -15.32 23.21
CA THR A 923 22.21 -16.02 22.01
C THR A 923 23.03 -15.56 20.81
N ASP A 924 23.24 -16.45 19.83
CA ASP A 924 23.89 -16.14 18.56
C ASP A 924 22.88 -15.71 17.48
N THR A 925 21.57 -15.76 17.76
CA THR A 925 20.50 -15.30 16.86
C THR A 925 19.63 -14.22 17.52
N LEU A 926 19.27 -13.20 16.74
CA LEU A 926 18.33 -12.14 17.16
C LEU A 926 16.86 -12.61 17.02
N ILE A 927 16.63 -13.47 16.03
CA ILE A 927 15.39 -14.20 15.76
C ILE A 927 15.55 -15.57 16.41
#